data_AF-A0A953BYV2-F1
#
_entry.id   AF-A0A953BYV2-F1
#
_cell.length_a   1.000
_cell.length_b   1.000
_cell.length_c   1.000
_cell.angle_alpha   90.00
_cell.angle_beta   90.00
_cell.angle_gamma   90.00
#
_symmetry.space_group_name_H-M   'P 1'
#
loop_
_entity.id
_entity.type
_entity.pdbx_description
1 polymer ?
#
loop_
_entity_poly.entity_id
_entity_poly.type
_entity_poly.pdbx_seq_one_letter_code
_entity_poly.pdbx_strand_id
1 'polypeptide(L)'
;MSPERRCVLVLGMHRSGTSALARVLSMLGVGLPENLVEAAASNPAGFWEPETIVRLNQAILGAAGSSWDDWQAFDPDWHSSPAAAEFRARALEALNAEFGNASLFVLKDPRICRLAPFWLDVFGRVGVRPLIVLPLRNPLEVAASLEKRDNLAPEFGCLLWLRHVLEAESASRGLPRFHCSYDELLTGWPQLVARAADVLKLSCPEPDESARPEIDAFLSGELRHHREEPRRVIEDKSLSGWLRDTFAIFDRWAAEGENPEDFVTLDRIRAAFDEAAPAFAFVKRTASATARERKIAQLEEEQAQRKAALKKARDNAAREKAERERLQARLKERNGEVANLIRLTREKEAAARSRGIAEALLDAPALSLLPPVLRTWRQMARIRRAGIFDADWYKSKYSDVGASGMDPLRHYVRYGFAEGRAPNAGVGEHGIGGGRKRRRRSFLPTPLRVLGGMISMKRPGRFDAKWYITANPDVAASGMNPLRHYVQYGAREGRSPKSSPDFEALSGMLGMLPSDTQNLLNERRRSIRERFETGVLGEMVAKAAAFEPLISHAQQNTLAVNLPPFYANPAVPQIVAMHRLHEAAQFRRARAAIVLPRGDRPQAVAAARRLANALAGIYGPEELVVLCTDAADRDTLNGLPAGCRQIGFASVVNGLPSGTRERVFVEFLRSLRADMAFNLESRLFWNSMRTYGKALASSIRLYGCLFHNEQDAQGLWRGFALERFYRTFDILAGVVAEDDALIDELVSRYSVPPGQVHKISTLENTISAISKSMNDNVGR
;
A
#
# COMPACT_ATOMS: atom_id res chain seq x y z
N MET A 1 1.72 57.49 2.82
CA MET A 1 1.82 56.31 3.70
C MET A 1 1.24 55.13 2.95
N SER A 2 1.82 53.94 3.09
CA SER A 2 1.16 52.69 2.65
C SER A 2 -0.07 52.43 3.54
N PRO A 3 -1.16 51.86 3.02
CA PRO A 3 -2.34 51.54 3.83
C PRO A 3 -2.03 50.47 4.90
N GLU A 4 -2.67 50.56 6.06
CA GLU A 4 -2.60 49.55 7.12
C GLU A 4 -3.04 48.18 6.58
N ARG A 5 -2.14 47.18 6.62
CA ARG A 5 -2.49 45.81 6.25
C ARG A 5 -3.27 45.15 7.38
N ARG A 6 -4.44 44.63 7.09
CA ARG A 6 -5.32 43.96 8.06
C ARG A 6 -5.51 42.50 7.67
N CYS A 7 -5.43 41.60 8.66
CA CYS A 7 -5.63 40.17 8.49
C CYS A 7 -6.87 39.73 9.27
N VAL A 8 -7.90 39.23 8.58
CA VAL A 8 -8.99 38.50 9.22
C VAL A 8 -8.49 37.11 9.57
N LEU A 9 -8.20 36.88 10.84
CA LEU A 9 -7.61 35.64 11.35
C LEU A 9 -8.72 34.73 11.86
N VAL A 10 -9.02 33.67 11.12
CA VAL A 10 -10.08 32.72 11.46
C VAL A 10 -9.51 31.63 12.39
N LEU A 11 -9.74 31.77 13.69
CA LEU A 11 -9.31 30.84 14.73
C LEU A 11 -10.48 29.96 15.16
N GLY A 12 -10.54 28.73 14.64
CA GLY A 12 -11.52 27.74 15.10
C GLY A 12 -11.05 26.30 14.87
N MET A 13 -11.50 25.39 15.73
CA MET A 13 -11.19 23.96 15.62
C MET A 13 -11.60 23.40 14.24
N HIS A 14 -10.87 22.40 13.74
CA HIS A 14 -11.25 21.64 12.54
C HIS A 14 -12.74 21.25 12.58
N ARG A 15 -13.42 21.33 11.43
CA ARG A 15 -14.86 21.04 11.25
C ARG A 15 -15.85 22.08 11.81
N SER A 16 -15.38 23.12 12.50
CA SER A 16 -16.21 24.21 13.07
C SER A 16 -16.57 25.32 12.08
N GLY A 17 -16.88 24.98 10.82
CA GLY A 17 -17.28 25.97 9.81
C GLY A 17 -16.18 26.90 9.27
N THR A 18 -14.93 26.83 9.78
CA THR A 18 -13.82 27.73 9.40
C THR A 18 -13.55 27.84 7.89
N SER A 19 -13.73 26.77 7.11
CA SER A 19 -13.63 26.82 5.63
C SER A 19 -14.80 27.56 4.97
N ALA A 20 -16.02 27.44 5.50
CA ALA A 20 -17.17 28.15 4.97
C ALA A 20 -17.02 29.65 5.20
N LEU A 21 -16.67 30.05 6.42
CA LEU A 21 -16.41 31.44 6.79
C LEU A 21 -15.31 32.08 5.92
N ALA A 22 -14.19 31.39 5.69
CA ALA A 22 -13.11 31.90 4.84
C ALA A 22 -13.56 32.11 3.38
N ARG A 23 -14.43 31.26 2.84
CA ARG A 23 -15.00 31.44 1.50
C ARG A 23 -16.04 32.57 1.44
N VAL A 24 -16.90 32.71 2.46
CA VAL A 24 -17.83 33.86 2.56
C VAL A 24 -17.05 35.18 2.58
N LEU A 25 -16.00 35.28 3.40
CA LEU A 25 -15.12 36.46 3.43
C LEU A 25 -14.47 36.74 2.05
N SER A 26 -14.05 35.69 1.34
CA SER A 26 -13.52 35.81 -0.03
C SER A 26 -14.55 36.31 -1.04
N MET A 27 -15.79 35.83 -1.00
CA MET A 27 -16.89 36.31 -1.85
C MET A 27 -17.27 37.77 -1.55
N LEU A 28 -16.95 38.25 -0.34
CA LEU A 28 -17.07 39.64 0.10
C LEU A 28 -15.81 40.48 -0.20
N GLY A 29 -14.91 40.02 -1.06
CA GLY A 29 -13.74 40.77 -1.52
C GLY A 29 -12.56 40.82 -0.55
N VAL A 30 -12.55 40.01 0.52
CA VAL A 30 -11.35 39.82 1.36
C VAL A 30 -10.33 38.96 0.61
N GLY A 31 -9.08 39.42 0.53
CA GLY A 31 -8.03 38.74 -0.23
C GLY A 31 -7.77 37.30 0.25
N LEU A 32 -7.77 36.35 -0.68
CA LEU A 32 -7.35 34.97 -0.46
C LEU A 32 -5.82 34.82 -0.58
N PRO A 33 -5.25 33.72 -0.05
CA PRO A 33 -3.91 33.30 -0.38
C PRO A 33 -3.81 32.76 -1.82
N GLU A 34 -2.67 33.00 -2.48
CA GLU A 34 -2.37 32.53 -3.84
C GLU A 34 -2.40 30.99 -3.98
N ASN A 35 -1.77 30.23 -3.06
CA ASN A 35 -1.60 28.78 -3.19
C ASN A 35 -2.53 28.01 -2.22
N LEU A 36 -3.75 27.70 -2.67
CA LEU A 36 -4.75 27.01 -1.85
C LEU A 36 -4.56 25.48 -1.80
N VAL A 37 -4.77 24.88 -0.62
CA VAL A 37 -4.90 23.42 -0.46
C VAL A 37 -6.10 22.88 -1.24
N GLU A 38 -5.83 21.90 -2.12
CA GLU A 38 -6.82 21.23 -2.98
C GLU A 38 -8.05 20.68 -2.22
N ALA A 39 -9.22 20.71 -2.86
CA ALA A 39 -10.43 20.09 -2.33
C ALA A 39 -10.29 18.56 -2.23
N ALA A 40 -10.84 17.96 -1.18
CA ALA A 40 -10.75 16.52 -0.92
C ALA A 40 -12.10 15.92 -0.55
N ALA A 41 -12.24 14.59 -0.58
CA ALA A 41 -13.49 13.91 -0.23
C ALA A 41 -14.02 14.21 1.19
N SER A 42 -13.15 14.63 2.12
CA SER A 42 -13.54 15.08 3.47
C SER A 42 -14.03 16.53 3.54
N ASN A 43 -13.81 17.32 2.48
CA ASN A 43 -14.26 18.69 2.33
C ASN A 43 -14.32 19.07 0.82
N PRO A 44 -15.40 18.67 0.10
CA PRO A 44 -15.50 18.89 -1.34
C PRO A 44 -15.55 20.37 -1.74
N ALA A 45 -15.95 21.25 -0.83
CA ALA A 45 -16.10 22.69 -1.02
C ALA A 45 -14.79 23.50 -0.89
N GLY A 46 -13.63 22.83 -0.87
CA GLY A 46 -12.31 23.47 -0.74
C GLY A 46 -11.93 23.84 0.70
N PHE A 47 -10.64 23.79 1.02
CA PHE A 47 -10.16 24.09 2.38
C PHE A 47 -10.00 25.58 2.65
N TRP A 48 -9.61 26.37 1.65
CA TRP A 48 -9.29 27.80 1.78
C TRP A 48 -8.18 28.04 2.83
N GLU A 49 -7.21 27.12 2.86
CA GLU A 49 -5.99 27.17 3.67
C GLU A 49 -4.78 27.37 2.72
N PRO A 50 -3.82 28.28 3.00
CA PRO A 50 -2.59 28.42 2.21
C PRO A 50 -1.68 27.21 2.39
N GLU A 51 -1.26 26.53 1.32
CA GLU A 51 -0.50 25.28 1.44
C GLU A 51 0.87 25.50 2.10
N THR A 52 1.58 26.58 1.74
CA THR A 52 2.90 26.89 2.33
C THR A 52 2.80 27.06 3.84
N ILE A 53 1.75 27.75 4.32
CA ILE A 53 1.52 28.00 5.74
C ILE A 53 1.03 26.73 6.46
N VAL A 54 0.19 25.90 5.83
CA VAL A 54 -0.22 24.59 6.39
C VAL A 54 1.00 23.66 6.57
N ARG A 55 1.91 23.63 5.61
CA ARG A 55 3.18 22.88 5.70
C ARG A 55 4.09 23.47 6.80
N LEU A 56 4.16 24.79 6.93
CA LEU A 56 4.92 25.48 7.96
C LEU A 56 4.39 25.20 9.38
N ASN A 57 3.07 25.29 9.58
CA ASN A 57 2.41 25.01 10.87
C ASN A 57 2.63 23.57 11.32
N GLN A 58 2.62 22.61 10.39
CA GLN A 58 2.95 21.21 10.69
C GLN A 58 4.44 21.04 11.07
N ALA A 59 5.35 21.76 10.43
CA ALA A 59 6.77 21.74 10.78
C ALA A 59 7.05 22.38 12.16
N ILE A 60 6.35 23.48 12.49
CA ILE A 60 6.41 24.13 13.81
C ILE A 60 5.92 23.19 14.91
N LEU A 61 4.72 22.62 14.76
CA LEU A 61 4.17 21.65 15.73
C LEU A 61 5.11 20.46 15.93
N GLY A 62 5.60 19.88 14.83
CA GLY A 62 6.55 18.76 14.88
C GLY A 62 7.89 19.10 15.52
N ALA A 63 8.40 20.32 15.35
CA ALA A 63 9.61 20.81 16.02
C ALA A 63 9.41 21.08 17.52
N ALA A 64 8.18 21.37 17.94
CA ALA A 64 7.76 21.43 19.35
C ALA A 64 7.35 20.05 19.93
N GLY A 65 7.53 18.95 19.18
CA GLY A 65 7.16 17.60 19.62
C GLY A 65 5.65 17.32 19.68
N SER A 66 4.83 18.20 19.11
CA SER A 66 3.36 18.18 19.16
C SER A 66 2.74 18.01 17.76
N SER A 67 1.41 18.06 17.67
CA SER A 67 0.64 17.88 16.43
C SER A 67 -0.74 18.55 16.50
N TRP A 68 -1.48 18.57 15.38
CA TRP A 68 -2.84 19.11 15.34
C TRP A 68 -3.84 18.26 16.16
N ASP A 69 -3.57 16.95 16.24
CA ASP A 69 -4.30 15.96 17.04
C ASP A 69 -3.71 15.81 18.45
N ASP A 70 -2.97 16.83 18.92
CA ASP A 70 -2.56 16.97 20.30
C ASP A 70 -3.54 17.83 21.09
N TRP A 71 -4.04 17.30 22.21
CA TRP A 71 -4.90 18.01 23.17
C TRP A 71 -4.12 18.54 24.39
N GLN A 72 -2.83 18.22 24.54
CA GLN A 72 -1.98 18.74 25.62
C GLN A 72 -1.55 20.19 25.33
N ALA A 73 -1.17 20.93 26.37
CA ALA A 73 -0.65 22.30 26.24
C ALA A 73 0.55 22.37 25.28
N PHE A 74 0.62 23.44 24.49
CA PHE A 74 1.80 23.74 23.69
C PHE A 74 2.91 24.28 24.61
N ASP A 75 4.16 23.90 24.36
CA ASP A 75 5.30 24.33 25.18
C ASP A 75 5.50 25.86 25.06
N PRO A 76 5.30 26.65 26.14
CA PRO A 76 5.45 28.10 26.07
C PRO A 76 6.90 28.53 25.86
N ASP A 77 7.88 27.76 26.38
CA ASP A 77 9.30 28.07 26.25
C ASP A 77 9.80 27.86 24.81
N TRP A 78 9.10 27.02 24.03
CA TRP A 78 9.40 26.83 22.61
C TRP A 78 9.37 28.15 21.82
N HIS A 79 8.47 29.09 22.15
CA HIS A 79 8.40 30.39 21.47
C HIS A 79 9.68 31.24 21.62
N SER A 80 10.44 31.03 22.69
CA SER A 80 11.73 31.67 22.97
C SER A 80 12.92 30.93 22.36
N SER A 81 12.71 29.74 21.77
CA SER A 81 13.79 28.90 21.24
C SER A 81 14.46 29.47 19.98
N PRO A 82 15.71 29.06 19.69
CA PRO A 82 16.37 29.36 18.41
C PRO A 82 15.59 28.83 17.20
N ALA A 83 14.95 27.66 17.33
CA ALA A 83 14.11 27.09 16.26
C ALA A 83 12.92 28.00 15.93
N ALA A 84 12.26 28.58 16.94
CA ALA A 84 11.19 29.55 16.72
C ALA A 84 11.68 30.82 15.99
N ALA A 85 12.96 31.21 16.12
CA ALA A 85 13.52 32.32 15.35
C ALA A 85 13.65 31.99 13.85
N GLU A 86 14.11 30.78 13.50
CA GLU A 86 14.13 30.30 12.11
C GLU A 86 12.70 30.20 11.52
N PHE A 87 11.77 29.61 12.28
CA PHE A 87 10.38 29.50 11.84
C PHE A 87 9.70 30.88 11.68
N ARG A 88 10.04 31.88 12.51
CA ARG A 88 9.57 33.27 12.32
C ARG A 88 10.04 33.84 10.98
N ALA A 89 11.32 33.68 10.61
CA ALA A 89 11.81 34.13 9.31
C ALA A 89 11.01 33.49 8.15
N ARG A 90 10.80 32.18 8.22
CA ARG A 90 10.04 31.41 7.20
C ARG A 90 8.54 31.75 7.18
N ALA A 91 7.97 32.18 8.31
CA ALA A 91 6.59 32.68 8.38
C ALA A 91 6.42 34.06 7.72
N LEU A 92 7.41 34.94 7.87
CA LEU A 92 7.47 36.25 7.20
C LEU A 92 7.59 36.09 5.68
N GLU A 93 8.42 35.15 5.20
CA GLU A 93 8.53 34.78 3.79
C GLU A 93 7.19 34.24 3.26
N ALA A 94 6.60 33.25 3.93
CA ALA A 94 5.34 32.63 3.51
C ALA A 94 4.17 33.63 3.49
N LEU A 95 4.06 34.53 4.48
CA LEU A 95 3.01 35.55 4.52
C LEU A 95 3.12 36.53 3.34
N ASN A 96 4.34 36.94 2.99
CA ASN A 96 4.56 37.83 1.85
C ASN A 96 4.38 37.12 0.50
N ALA A 97 4.73 35.83 0.40
CA ALA A 97 4.54 35.03 -0.80
C ALA A 97 3.06 34.72 -1.08
N GLU A 98 2.28 34.39 -0.04
CA GLU A 98 0.87 33.98 -0.21
C GLU A 98 -0.10 35.16 -0.30
N PHE A 99 0.21 36.33 0.29
CA PHE A 99 -0.72 37.48 0.35
C PHE A 99 -0.16 38.78 -0.27
N GLY A 100 1.06 38.76 -0.82
CA GLY A 100 1.68 39.88 -1.53
C GLY A 100 1.53 41.22 -0.79
N ASN A 101 0.95 42.21 -1.47
CA ASN A 101 0.65 43.56 -0.96
C ASN A 101 -0.83 43.74 -0.53
N ALA A 102 -1.60 42.67 -0.29
CA ALA A 102 -3.00 42.78 0.07
C ALA A 102 -3.21 43.59 1.38
N SER A 103 -4.07 44.61 1.30
CA SER A 103 -4.41 45.52 2.42
C SER A 103 -5.47 44.94 3.37
N LEU A 104 -6.31 44.02 2.88
CA LEU A 104 -7.23 43.22 3.68
C LEU A 104 -7.25 41.79 3.13
N PHE A 105 -6.84 40.82 3.94
CA PHE A 105 -6.78 39.41 3.56
C PHE A 105 -7.26 38.48 4.69
N VAL A 106 -7.65 37.24 4.35
CA VAL A 106 -8.07 36.23 5.33
C VAL A 106 -6.98 35.17 5.49
N LEU A 107 -6.50 34.97 6.71
CA LEU A 107 -5.67 33.81 7.05
C LEU A 107 -6.50 32.82 7.88
N LYS A 108 -6.48 31.57 7.43
CA LYS A 108 -7.20 30.46 8.05
C LYS A 108 -6.36 29.20 7.94
N ASP A 109 -6.05 28.62 9.08
CA ASP A 109 -5.65 27.21 9.28
C ASP A 109 -6.02 26.88 10.74
N PRO A 110 -6.86 25.86 11.02
CA PRO A 110 -7.23 25.50 12.39
C PRO A 110 -6.05 25.23 13.33
N ARG A 111 -4.88 24.85 12.80
CA ARG A 111 -3.63 24.65 13.55
C ARG A 111 -3.11 25.95 14.16
N ILE A 112 -3.49 27.12 13.62
CA ILE A 112 -3.15 28.42 14.19
C ILE A 112 -3.81 28.62 15.57
N CYS A 113 -4.87 27.89 15.92
CA CYS A 113 -5.39 27.89 17.30
C CYS A 113 -4.32 27.43 18.32
N ARG A 114 -3.50 26.43 17.95
CA ARG A 114 -2.36 25.96 18.76
C ARG A 114 -1.15 26.91 18.70
N LEU A 115 -1.05 27.73 17.67
CA LEU A 115 0.13 28.55 17.33
C LEU A 115 -0.17 30.06 17.35
N ALA A 116 -1.27 30.49 17.96
CA ALA A 116 -1.74 31.87 17.92
C ALA A 116 -0.69 32.88 18.47
N PRO A 117 0.00 32.63 19.60
CA PRO A 117 1.06 33.53 20.08
C PRO A 117 2.20 33.72 19.06
N PHE A 118 2.57 32.66 18.34
CA PHE A 118 3.60 32.73 17.29
C PHE A 118 3.14 33.57 16.10
N TRP A 119 1.91 33.36 15.61
CA TRP A 119 1.41 34.12 14.45
C TRP A 119 1.13 35.59 14.78
N LEU A 120 0.69 35.90 16.01
CA LEU A 120 0.50 37.27 16.47
C LEU A 120 1.82 38.05 16.58
N ASP A 121 2.89 37.40 17.05
CA ASP A 121 4.25 37.96 17.02
C ASP A 121 4.75 38.19 15.56
N VAL A 122 4.51 37.24 14.66
CA VAL A 122 4.83 37.39 13.22
C VAL A 122 4.07 38.58 12.60
N PHE A 123 2.76 38.71 12.85
CA PHE A 123 1.96 39.84 12.35
C PHE A 123 2.46 41.19 12.88
N GLY A 124 2.79 41.27 14.18
CA GLY A 124 3.35 42.48 14.79
C GLY A 124 4.65 42.92 14.12
N ARG A 125 5.52 41.98 13.74
CA ARG A 125 6.80 42.25 13.05
C ARG A 125 6.67 42.80 11.63
N VAL A 126 5.54 42.57 10.94
CA VAL A 126 5.27 43.12 9.59
C VAL A 126 4.29 44.30 9.58
N GLY A 127 3.83 44.77 10.74
CA GLY A 127 2.79 45.80 10.82
C GLY A 127 1.45 45.35 10.21
N VAL A 128 1.17 44.04 10.24
CA VAL A 128 -0.16 43.51 9.91
C VAL A 128 -0.99 43.52 11.17
N ARG A 129 -2.17 44.14 11.11
CA ARG A 129 -3.12 44.18 12.22
C ARG A 129 -4.06 42.97 12.15
N PRO A 130 -4.02 42.06 13.14
CA PRO A 130 -4.95 40.94 13.20
C PRO A 130 -6.33 41.39 13.68
N LEU A 131 -7.37 40.80 13.08
CA LEU A 131 -8.78 40.97 13.41
C LEU A 131 -9.36 39.56 13.55
N ILE A 132 -9.76 39.18 14.76
CA ILE A 132 -9.95 37.78 15.12
C ILE A 132 -11.40 37.37 14.91
N VAL A 133 -11.64 36.27 14.19
CA VAL A 133 -12.96 35.64 14.13
C VAL A 133 -12.89 34.21 14.68
N LEU A 134 -13.75 33.93 15.65
CA LEU A 134 -13.80 32.68 16.42
C LEU A 134 -15.12 31.94 16.10
N PRO A 135 -15.17 31.14 15.02
CA PRO A 135 -16.36 30.38 14.67
C PRO A 135 -16.51 29.14 15.55
N LEU A 136 -17.57 29.15 16.36
CA LEU A 136 -17.98 28.07 17.24
C LEU A 136 -18.84 27.04 16.50
N ARG A 137 -18.68 25.77 16.87
CA ARG A 137 -19.62 24.70 16.54
C ARG A 137 -19.76 23.76 17.73
N ASN A 138 -20.96 23.21 17.92
CA ASN A 138 -21.27 22.20 18.93
C ASN A 138 -20.16 21.11 18.99
N PRO A 139 -19.50 20.89 20.15
CA PRO A 139 -18.41 19.93 20.28
C PRO A 139 -18.78 18.50 19.89
N LEU A 140 -20.03 18.08 20.08
CA LEU A 140 -20.49 16.73 19.71
C LEU A 140 -20.56 16.55 18.19
N GLU A 141 -20.95 17.59 17.44
CA GLU A 141 -20.89 17.55 15.96
C GLU A 141 -19.46 17.54 15.44
N VAL A 142 -18.56 18.29 16.10
CA VAL A 142 -17.14 18.29 15.77
C VAL A 142 -16.53 16.92 16.04
N ALA A 143 -16.81 16.33 17.22
CA ALA A 143 -16.38 14.99 17.60
C ALA A 143 -16.87 13.92 16.61
N ALA A 144 -18.16 13.87 16.30
CA ALA A 144 -18.72 12.93 15.31
C ALA A 144 -18.14 13.16 13.89
N SER A 145 -17.86 14.40 13.52
CA SER A 145 -17.21 14.69 12.23
C SER A 145 -15.72 14.33 12.20
N LEU A 146 -15.04 14.26 13.35
CA LEU A 146 -13.66 13.79 13.49
C LEU A 146 -13.60 12.25 13.54
N GLU A 147 -14.54 11.60 14.21
CA GLU A 147 -14.71 10.14 14.17
C GLU A 147 -14.87 9.67 12.71
N LYS A 148 -15.80 10.27 11.97
CA LYS A 148 -16.05 9.94 10.56
C LYS A 148 -14.88 10.25 9.61
N ARG A 149 -14.02 11.25 9.93
CA ARG A 149 -12.89 11.67 9.08
C ARG A 149 -11.60 10.93 9.40
N ASP A 150 -11.28 10.80 10.68
CA ASP A 150 -9.96 10.43 11.19
C ASP A 150 -9.98 9.14 12.04
N ASN A 151 -11.16 8.57 12.35
CA ASN A 151 -11.34 7.42 13.24
C ASN A 151 -10.87 7.69 14.69
N LEU A 152 -11.04 8.93 15.14
CA LEU A 152 -10.83 9.38 16.52
C LEU A 152 -12.06 9.10 17.38
N ALA A 153 -11.87 8.70 18.63
CA ALA A 153 -12.97 8.48 19.57
C ALA A 153 -13.70 9.82 19.90
N PRO A 154 -15.03 9.84 20.09
CA PRO A 154 -15.77 11.09 20.31
C PRO A 154 -15.27 11.91 21.50
N GLU A 155 -14.84 11.25 22.58
CA GLU A 155 -14.30 11.88 23.80
C GLU A 155 -12.98 12.60 23.49
N PHE A 156 -12.11 11.97 22.68
CA PHE A 156 -10.87 12.56 22.20
C PHE A 156 -11.14 13.75 21.27
N GLY A 157 -12.18 13.66 20.44
CA GLY A 157 -12.67 14.78 19.63
C GLY A 157 -13.10 15.98 20.48
N CYS A 158 -13.76 15.73 21.62
CA CYS A 158 -14.14 16.77 22.59
C CYS A 158 -12.92 17.40 23.29
N LEU A 159 -11.91 16.61 23.66
CA LEU A 159 -10.66 17.13 24.24
C LEU A 159 -9.87 18.00 23.23
N LEU A 160 -9.82 17.59 21.96
CA LEU A 160 -9.22 18.40 20.89
C LEU A 160 -9.96 19.72 20.68
N TRP A 161 -11.30 19.67 20.64
CA TRP A 161 -12.14 20.87 20.54
C TRP A 161 -11.81 21.84 21.69
N LEU A 162 -11.85 21.34 22.94
CA LEU A 162 -11.59 22.14 24.14
C LEU A 162 -10.21 22.80 24.12
N ARG A 163 -9.17 22.04 23.74
CA ARG A 163 -7.80 22.57 23.58
C ARG A 163 -7.73 23.71 22.56
N HIS A 164 -8.30 23.53 21.38
CA HIS A 164 -8.21 24.52 20.31
C HIS A 164 -8.98 25.80 20.64
N VAL A 165 -10.18 25.70 21.23
CA VAL A 165 -10.97 26.91 21.54
C VAL A 165 -10.39 27.69 22.72
N LEU A 166 -9.86 27.03 23.77
CA LEU A 166 -9.26 27.70 24.92
C LEU A 166 -7.94 28.40 24.58
N GLU A 167 -7.11 27.83 23.71
CA GLU A 167 -5.86 28.49 23.28
C GLU A 167 -6.12 29.61 22.27
N ALA A 168 -7.06 29.42 21.34
CA ALA A 168 -7.50 30.49 20.43
C ALA A 168 -8.10 31.69 21.17
N GLU A 169 -8.90 31.45 22.21
CA GLU A 169 -9.42 32.50 23.09
C GLU A 169 -8.28 33.14 23.90
N SER A 170 -7.56 32.37 24.72
CA SER A 170 -6.57 32.92 25.66
C SER A 170 -5.45 33.70 24.96
N ALA A 171 -5.05 33.31 23.75
CA ALA A 171 -3.99 33.99 22.99
C ALA A 171 -4.47 35.25 22.23
N SER A 172 -5.77 35.43 22.04
CA SER A 172 -6.33 36.54 21.24
C SER A 172 -6.86 37.73 22.06
N ARG A 173 -6.91 37.61 23.40
CA ARG A 173 -7.45 38.66 24.29
C ARG A 173 -6.76 40.01 24.07
N GLY A 174 -7.54 41.09 24.11
CA GLY A 174 -7.07 42.46 23.88
C GLY A 174 -6.96 42.88 22.41
N LEU A 175 -7.15 41.97 21.46
CA LEU A 175 -7.31 42.28 20.03
C LEU A 175 -8.79 42.53 19.69
N PRO A 176 -9.13 43.13 18.53
CA PRO A 176 -10.50 43.12 18.04
C PRO A 176 -10.94 41.68 17.73
N ARG A 177 -12.00 41.20 18.39
CA ARG A 177 -12.52 39.83 18.26
C ARG A 177 -14.01 39.82 17.92
N PHE A 178 -14.44 38.80 17.19
CA PHE A 178 -15.85 38.46 16.98
C PHE A 178 -16.06 36.95 17.10
N HIS A 179 -16.97 36.53 17.98
CA HIS A 179 -17.42 35.14 18.09
C HIS A 179 -18.69 34.97 17.25
N CYS A 180 -18.84 33.82 16.61
CA CYS A 180 -20.05 33.51 15.85
C CYS A 180 -20.33 32.01 15.85
N SER A 181 -21.59 31.61 15.66
CA SER A 181 -21.93 30.19 15.56
C SER A 181 -21.94 29.73 14.10
N TYR A 182 -21.54 28.49 13.86
CA TYR A 182 -21.70 27.84 12.55
C TYR A 182 -23.17 27.73 12.12
N ASP A 183 -24.10 27.70 13.08
CA ASP A 183 -25.54 27.68 12.83
C ASP A 183 -26.02 29.03 12.28
N GLU A 184 -25.67 30.16 12.91
CA GLU A 184 -25.94 31.51 12.41
C GLU A 184 -25.27 31.75 11.04
N LEU A 185 -24.06 31.22 10.83
CA LEU A 185 -23.39 31.27 9.52
C LEU A 185 -24.15 30.51 8.42
N LEU A 186 -24.92 29.48 8.75
CA LEU A 186 -25.75 28.76 7.77
C LEU A 186 -27.14 29.38 7.57
N THR A 187 -27.71 30.03 8.59
CA THR A 187 -29.12 30.50 8.54
C THR A 187 -29.28 32.03 8.47
N GLY A 188 -28.22 32.81 8.66
CA GLY A 188 -28.28 34.27 8.82
C GLY A 188 -26.96 34.97 8.51
N TRP A 189 -26.20 34.46 7.54
CA TRP A 189 -24.87 35.00 7.19
C TRP A 189 -24.83 36.51 6.90
N PRO A 190 -25.84 37.18 6.27
CA PRO A 190 -25.75 38.62 6.00
C PRO A 190 -25.74 39.45 7.29
N GLN A 191 -26.56 39.05 8.27
CA GLN A 191 -26.65 39.70 9.58
C GLN A 191 -25.39 39.42 10.42
N LEU A 192 -24.88 38.18 10.39
CA LEU A 192 -23.61 37.81 11.02
C LEU A 192 -22.44 38.64 10.46
N VAL A 193 -22.35 38.77 9.14
CA VAL A 193 -21.31 39.57 8.46
C VAL A 193 -21.43 41.05 8.82
N ALA A 194 -22.64 41.61 8.87
CA ALA A 194 -22.85 42.99 9.31
C ALA A 194 -22.43 43.22 10.78
N ARG A 195 -22.77 42.29 11.69
CA ARG A 195 -22.30 42.29 13.09
C ARG A 195 -20.77 42.23 13.16
N ALA A 196 -20.15 41.30 12.42
CA ALA A 196 -18.70 41.13 12.36
C ALA A 196 -17.99 42.38 11.83
N ALA A 197 -18.55 43.01 10.78
CA ALA A 197 -18.00 44.21 10.17
C ALA A 197 -18.02 45.40 11.13
N ASP A 198 -19.11 45.63 11.87
CA ASP A 198 -19.13 46.67 12.88
C ASP A 198 -18.20 46.34 14.06
N VAL A 199 -18.26 45.14 14.65
CA VAL A 199 -17.44 44.78 15.82
C VAL A 199 -15.94 44.88 15.52
N LEU A 200 -15.49 44.41 14.36
CA LEU A 200 -14.09 44.48 13.93
C LEU A 200 -13.71 45.83 13.28
N LYS A 201 -14.67 46.75 13.13
CA LYS A 201 -14.56 48.04 12.42
C LYS A 201 -13.93 47.86 11.02
N LEU A 202 -14.44 46.87 10.31
CA LEU A 202 -14.08 46.53 8.93
C LEU A 202 -14.99 47.29 7.94
N SER A 203 -14.36 48.05 7.06
CA SER A 203 -14.97 48.49 5.79
C SER A 203 -14.98 47.32 4.82
N CYS A 204 -15.84 46.32 5.06
CA CYS A 204 -16.19 45.34 4.04
C CYS A 204 -16.87 46.08 2.87
N PRO A 205 -16.57 45.71 1.61
CA PRO A 205 -17.48 46.00 0.50
C PRO A 205 -18.88 45.51 0.85
N GLU A 206 -19.92 46.24 0.45
CA GLU A 206 -21.24 45.63 0.42
C GLU A 206 -21.22 44.45 -0.55
N PRO A 207 -21.85 43.29 -0.22
CA PRO A 207 -22.00 42.22 -1.18
C PRO A 207 -22.76 42.73 -2.40
N ASP A 208 -22.09 42.75 -3.55
CA ASP A 208 -22.70 42.99 -4.86
C ASP A 208 -23.94 42.11 -5.04
N GLU A 209 -24.92 42.58 -5.81
CA GLU A 209 -26.17 41.85 -6.00
C GLU A 209 -25.94 40.45 -6.60
N SER A 210 -24.84 40.27 -7.35
CA SER A 210 -24.42 38.97 -7.87
C SER A 210 -23.83 38.01 -6.82
N ALA A 211 -23.27 38.53 -5.72
CA ALA A 211 -22.53 37.73 -4.74
C ALA A 211 -23.44 36.99 -3.75
N ARG A 212 -24.59 37.59 -3.37
CA ARG A 212 -25.49 36.98 -2.37
C ARG A 212 -26.01 35.60 -2.82
N PRO A 213 -26.51 35.40 -4.07
CA PRO A 213 -26.95 34.09 -4.52
C PRO A 213 -25.83 33.03 -4.61
N GLU A 214 -24.58 33.43 -4.88
CA GLU A 214 -23.44 32.49 -4.85
C GLU A 214 -23.14 32.02 -3.42
N ILE A 215 -23.19 32.95 -2.45
CA ILE A 215 -22.99 32.64 -1.03
C ILE A 215 -24.13 31.75 -0.49
N ASP A 216 -25.39 32.08 -0.81
CA ASP A 216 -26.56 31.29 -0.40
C ASP A 216 -26.51 29.86 -0.97
N ALA A 217 -26.10 29.69 -2.23
CA ALA A 217 -25.90 28.38 -2.85
C ALA A 217 -24.73 27.60 -2.24
N PHE A 218 -23.64 28.28 -1.88
CA PHE A 218 -22.46 27.69 -1.26
C PHE A 218 -22.71 27.21 0.18
N LEU A 219 -23.50 27.94 0.96
CA LEU A 219 -23.83 27.63 2.36
C LEU A 219 -24.92 26.56 2.53
N SER A 220 -25.19 25.76 1.48
CA SER A 220 -26.19 24.69 1.50
C SER A 220 -26.06 23.75 2.70
N GLY A 221 -27.17 23.59 3.44
CA GLY A 221 -27.28 22.72 4.60
C GLY A 221 -27.01 21.23 4.33
N GLU A 222 -27.00 20.79 3.07
CA GLU A 222 -26.67 19.41 2.67
C GLU A 222 -25.24 18.99 3.10
N LEU A 223 -24.33 19.96 3.26
CA LEU A 223 -22.97 19.74 3.73
C LEU A 223 -22.88 19.56 5.27
N ARG A 224 -23.96 19.82 6.02
CA ARG A 224 -24.04 19.61 7.47
C ARG A 224 -24.61 18.23 7.80
N HIS A 225 -23.73 17.23 7.91
CA HIS A 225 -24.11 15.84 8.18
C HIS A 225 -24.46 15.49 9.64
N HIS A 226 -24.30 16.44 10.57
CA HIS A 226 -24.57 16.26 12.01
C HIS A 226 -25.28 17.52 12.52
N ARG A 227 -26.28 17.36 13.38
CA ARG A 227 -27.04 18.46 13.99
C ARG A 227 -27.37 18.08 15.44
N GLU A 228 -26.87 18.85 16.39
CA GLU A 228 -27.05 18.60 17.83
C GLU A 228 -27.44 19.91 18.55
N GLU A 229 -28.48 19.87 19.39
CA GLU A 229 -28.95 21.07 20.10
C GLU A 229 -27.93 21.52 21.17
N PRO A 230 -27.68 22.83 21.37
CA PRO A 230 -26.75 23.33 22.37
C PRO A 230 -27.02 22.80 23.79
N ARG A 231 -28.30 22.67 24.16
CA ARG A 231 -28.74 22.09 25.45
C ARG A 231 -28.19 20.70 25.71
N ARG A 232 -28.04 19.85 24.67
CA ARG A 232 -27.47 18.51 24.82
C ARG A 232 -26.03 18.54 25.33
N VAL A 233 -25.27 19.59 25.01
CA VAL A 233 -23.93 19.77 25.60
C VAL A 233 -24.04 20.32 27.00
N ILE A 234 -24.84 21.36 27.21
CA ILE A 234 -24.88 22.14 28.46
C ILE A 234 -25.47 21.31 29.63
N GLU A 235 -26.46 20.47 29.36
CA GLU A 235 -27.24 19.74 30.37
C GLU A 235 -26.75 18.30 30.64
N ASP A 236 -26.00 17.69 29.71
CA ASP A 236 -25.57 16.28 29.82
C ASP A 236 -24.46 16.09 30.85
N LYS A 237 -24.84 15.60 32.04
CA LYS A 237 -23.94 15.36 33.17
C LYS A 237 -22.90 14.25 32.95
N SER A 238 -22.95 13.52 31.83
CA SER A 238 -21.86 12.61 31.44
C SER A 238 -20.66 13.36 30.85
N LEU A 239 -20.87 14.58 30.33
CA LEU A 239 -19.81 15.43 29.79
C LEU A 239 -19.13 16.25 30.91
N SER A 240 -17.79 16.36 30.82
CA SER A 240 -16.97 17.10 31.78
C SER A 240 -17.42 18.55 31.94
N GLY A 241 -17.40 19.07 33.17
CA GLY A 241 -17.73 20.48 33.44
C GLY A 241 -16.95 21.46 32.57
N TRP A 242 -15.65 21.21 32.35
CA TRP A 242 -14.80 21.97 31.43
C TRP A 242 -15.43 22.15 30.04
N LEU A 243 -15.90 21.07 29.42
CA LEU A 243 -16.51 21.12 28.09
C LEU A 243 -17.84 21.88 28.09
N ARG A 244 -18.68 21.64 29.10
CA ARG A 244 -20.03 22.22 29.20
C ARG A 244 -19.99 23.71 29.51
N ASP A 245 -19.18 24.10 30.48
CA ASP A 245 -19.01 25.49 30.91
C ASP A 245 -18.37 26.32 29.79
N THR A 246 -17.29 25.82 29.15
CA THR A 246 -16.65 26.50 28.00
C THR A 246 -17.60 26.64 26.80
N PHE A 247 -18.37 25.60 26.48
CA PHE A 247 -19.34 25.69 25.39
C PHE A 247 -20.48 26.67 25.71
N ALA A 248 -21.05 26.65 26.93
CA ALA A 248 -22.10 27.58 27.34
C ALA A 248 -21.65 29.06 27.28
N ILE A 249 -20.39 29.33 27.65
CA ILE A 249 -19.79 30.67 27.55
C ILE A 249 -19.70 31.12 26.07
N PHE A 250 -19.12 30.29 25.20
CA PHE A 250 -18.94 30.69 23.80
C PHE A 250 -20.25 30.71 22.98
N ASP A 251 -21.22 29.84 23.29
CA ASP A 251 -22.54 29.83 22.65
C ASP A 251 -23.29 31.13 22.96
N ARG A 252 -23.21 31.61 24.22
CA ARG A 252 -23.68 32.94 24.62
C ARG A 252 -22.89 34.06 23.93
N TRP A 253 -21.56 34.01 23.94
CA TRP A 253 -20.74 35.07 23.32
C TRP A 253 -20.97 35.23 21.81
N ALA A 254 -21.30 34.15 21.10
CA ALA A 254 -21.66 34.21 19.69
C ALA A 254 -22.95 35.02 19.42
N ALA A 255 -23.90 35.01 20.35
CA ALA A 255 -25.14 35.79 20.28
C ALA A 255 -24.97 37.21 20.86
N GLU A 256 -24.45 37.31 22.08
CA GLU A 256 -24.50 38.52 22.93
C GLU A 256 -23.20 39.34 22.94
N GLY A 257 -22.07 38.74 22.53
CA GLY A 257 -20.73 39.31 22.71
C GLY A 257 -20.03 38.87 24.00
N GLU A 258 -18.78 39.29 24.19
CA GLU A 258 -17.95 38.83 25.31
C GLU A 258 -18.32 39.50 26.64
N ASN A 259 -18.51 38.71 27.71
CA ASN A 259 -18.52 39.19 29.09
C ASN A 259 -17.15 38.98 29.74
N PRO A 260 -16.44 40.04 30.21
CA PRO A 260 -15.15 39.90 30.89
C PRO A 260 -15.14 39.03 32.15
N GLU A 261 -16.27 38.84 32.83
CA GLU A 261 -16.36 37.97 34.02
C GLU A 261 -16.08 36.49 33.68
N ASP A 262 -16.45 36.06 32.46
CA ASP A 262 -16.25 34.69 32.01
C ASP A 262 -14.76 34.32 31.84
N PHE A 263 -13.87 35.30 31.63
CA PHE A 263 -12.43 35.05 31.50
C PHE A 263 -11.86 34.31 32.72
N VAL A 264 -12.35 34.63 33.93
CA VAL A 264 -11.94 33.95 35.19
C VAL A 264 -12.33 32.47 35.17
N THR A 265 -13.51 32.15 34.61
CA THR A 265 -13.98 30.77 34.46
C THR A 265 -13.19 30.03 33.40
N LEU A 266 -12.92 30.66 32.25
CA LEU A 266 -12.12 30.07 31.16
C LEU A 266 -10.68 29.80 31.57
N ASP A 267 -10.02 30.73 32.28
CA ASP A 267 -8.65 30.53 32.77
C ASP A 267 -8.57 29.43 33.83
N ARG A 268 -9.55 29.36 34.74
CA ARG A 268 -9.66 28.25 35.72
C ARG A 268 -9.82 26.90 35.01
N ILE A 269 -10.64 26.85 33.95
CA ILE A 269 -10.83 25.62 33.14
C ILE A 269 -9.53 25.26 32.41
N ARG A 270 -8.87 26.24 31.78
CA ARG A 270 -7.61 26.03 31.04
C ARG A 270 -6.51 25.52 31.98
N ALA A 271 -6.30 26.15 33.14
CA ALA A 271 -5.33 25.72 34.13
C ALA A 271 -5.60 24.28 34.63
N ALA A 272 -6.85 23.96 35.02
CA ALA A 272 -7.20 22.61 35.47
C ALA A 272 -7.03 21.55 34.36
N PHE A 273 -7.25 21.91 33.10
CA PHE A 273 -7.05 21.03 31.95
C PHE A 273 -5.55 20.86 31.61
N ASP A 274 -4.74 21.90 31.78
CA ASP A 274 -3.29 21.87 31.66
C ASP A 274 -2.66 20.99 32.76
N GLU A 275 -3.09 21.14 34.03
CA GLU A 275 -2.65 20.31 35.17
C GLU A 275 -3.02 18.82 35.01
N ALA A 276 -4.19 18.53 34.42
CA ALA A 276 -4.62 17.16 34.16
C ALA A 276 -3.89 16.50 32.97
N ALA A 277 -3.31 17.27 32.06
CA ALA A 277 -2.76 16.76 30.80
C ALA A 277 -1.61 15.74 30.97
N PRO A 278 -0.67 15.87 31.94
CA PRO A 278 0.34 14.85 32.23
C PRO A 278 -0.25 13.53 32.75
N ALA A 279 -1.31 13.58 33.59
CA ALA A 279 -1.89 12.38 34.20
C ALA A 279 -2.46 11.41 33.16
N PHE A 280 -3.09 11.95 32.10
CA PHE A 280 -3.62 11.14 31.00
C PHE A 280 -2.66 11.02 29.79
N ALA A 281 -1.39 11.43 29.93
CA ALA A 281 -0.39 11.32 28.86
C ALA A 281 -0.11 9.87 28.44
N PHE A 282 -0.37 8.88 29.31
CA PHE A 282 -0.33 7.46 28.94
C PHE A 282 -1.49 7.08 28.00
N VAL A 283 -2.70 7.57 28.27
CA VAL A 283 -3.90 7.32 27.45
C VAL A 283 -3.70 7.88 26.03
N LYS A 284 -3.10 9.06 25.90
CA LYS A 284 -2.67 9.63 24.60
C LYS A 284 -1.79 8.65 23.80
N ARG A 285 -0.76 8.05 24.41
CA ARG A 285 0.11 7.07 23.73
C ARG A 285 -0.67 5.86 23.21
N THR A 286 -1.58 5.31 24.03
CA THR A 286 -2.38 4.13 23.68
C THR A 286 -3.40 4.43 22.57
N ALA A 287 -4.09 5.57 22.65
CA ALA A 287 -5.06 6.02 21.65
C ALA A 287 -4.38 6.30 20.30
N SER A 288 -3.28 7.06 20.29
CA SER A 288 -2.51 7.34 19.07
C SER A 288 -1.86 6.09 18.48
N ALA A 289 -1.43 5.12 19.30
CA ALA A 289 -0.96 3.82 18.81
C ALA A 289 -2.09 3.05 18.12
N THR A 290 -3.26 2.91 18.77
CA THR A 290 -4.42 2.19 18.21
C THR A 290 -4.92 2.83 16.91
N ALA A 291 -4.99 4.17 16.85
CA ALA A 291 -5.36 4.89 15.63
C ALA A 291 -4.33 4.66 14.50
N ARG A 292 -3.03 4.66 14.82
CA ARG A 292 -1.94 4.41 13.87
C ARG A 292 -1.94 2.98 13.34
N GLU A 293 -2.19 1.99 14.21
CA GLU A 293 -2.34 0.58 13.82
C GLU A 293 -3.54 0.36 12.91
N ARG A 294 -4.71 0.92 13.25
CA ARG A 294 -5.91 0.92 12.39
C ARG A 294 -5.62 1.57 11.02
N LYS A 295 -4.87 2.67 10.98
CA LYS A 295 -4.52 3.35 9.73
C LYS A 295 -3.52 2.55 8.89
N ILE A 296 -2.56 1.85 9.51
CA ILE A 296 -1.66 0.92 8.83
C ILE A 296 -2.48 -0.21 8.18
N ALA A 297 -3.40 -0.84 8.92
CA ALA A 297 -4.25 -1.90 8.39
C ALA A 297 -5.10 -1.44 7.18
N GLN A 298 -5.67 -0.22 7.25
CA GLN A 298 -6.41 0.37 6.12
C GLN A 298 -5.52 0.58 4.89
N LEU A 299 -4.30 1.09 5.08
CA LEU A 299 -3.34 1.33 3.99
C LEU A 299 -2.80 0.01 3.40
N GLU A 300 -2.66 -1.04 4.21
CA GLU A 300 -2.33 -2.38 3.73
C GLU A 300 -3.47 -2.98 2.88
N GLU A 301 -4.74 -2.77 3.27
CA GLU A 301 -5.87 -3.19 2.45
C GLU A 301 -5.94 -2.39 1.13
N GLU A 302 -5.80 -1.07 1.16
CA GLU A 302 -5.72 -0.24 -0.07
C GLU A 302 -4.57 -0.71 -0.98
N GLN A 303 -3.41 -1.05 -0.42
CA GLN A 303 -2.32 -1.62 -1.21
C GLN A 303 -2.69 -2.99 -1.80
N ALA A 304 -3.37 -3.87 -1.06
CA ALA A 304 -3.82 -5.16 -1.56
C ALA A 304 -4.83 -4.99 -2.71
N GLN A 305 -5.78 -4.07 -2.57
CA GLN A 305 -6.76 -3.72 -3.61
C GLN A 305 -6.06 -3.12 -4.85
N ARG A 306 -5.15 -2.14 -4.69
CA ARG A 306 -4.35 -1.58 -5.80
C ARG A 306 -3.47 -2.62 -6.49
N LYS A 307 -2.82 -3.54 -5.75
CA LYS A 307 -2.05 -4.66 -6.31
C LYS A 307 -2.92 -5.64 -7.09
N ALA A 308 -4.14 -5.92 -6.61
CA ALA A 308 -5.11 -6.75 -7.33
C ALA A 308 -5.62 -6.09 -8.62
N ALA A 309 -5.89 -4.78 -8.59
CA ALA A 309 -6.27 -3.99 -9.76
C ALA A 309 -5.15 -3.94 -10.81
N LEU A 310 -3.91 -3.67 -10.40
CA LEU A 310 -2.73 -3.68 -11.27
C LEU A 310 -2.50 -5.06 -11.91
N LYS A 311 -2.73 -6.14 -11.16
CA LYS A 311 -2.68 -7.50 -11.72
C LYS A 311 -3.79 -7.73 -12.76
N LYS A 312 -5.03 -7.32 -12.49
CA LYS A 312 -6.15 -7.40 -13.45
C LYS A 312 -5.84 -6.62 -14.74
N ALA A 313 -5.21 -5.45 -14.64
CA ALA A 313 -4.78 -4.67 -15.80
C ALA A 313 -3.70 -5.39 -16.62
N ARG A 314 -2.68 -5.99 -15.96
CA ARG A 314 -1.65 -6.81 -16.63
C ARG A 314 -2.25 -8.06 -17.28
N ASP A 315 -3.14 -8.77 -16.58
CA ASP A 315 -3.85 -9.96 -17.10
C ASP A 315 -4.72 -9.60 -18.34
N ASN A 316 -5.28 -8.40 -18.40
CA ASN A 316 -6.01 -7.89 -19.57
C ASN A 316 -5.07 -7.51 -20.74
N ALA A 317 -4.03 -6.72 -20.49
CA ALA A 317 -3.07 -6.30 -21.50
C ALA A 317 -2.38 -7.51 -22.19
N ALA A 318 -2.10 -8.57 -21.42
CA ALA A 318 -1.57 -9.83 -21.96
C ALA A 318 -2.56 -10.54 -22.91
N ARG A 319 -3.88 -10.47 -22.65
CA ARG A 319 -4.92 -11.01 -23.54
C ARG A 319 -5.04 -10.19 -24.81
N GLU A 320 -5.06 -8.87 -24.70
CA GLU A 320 -5.12 -7.97 -25.86
C GLU A 320 -3.89 -8.15 -26.77
N LYS A 321 -2.69 -8.33 -26.19
CA LYS A 321 -1.48 -8.67 -26.96
C LYS A 321 -1.64 -9.99 -27.72
N ALA A 322 -2.05 -11.05 -27.04
CA ALA A 322 -2.27 -12.36 -27.67
C ALA A 322 -3.40 -12.35 -28.71
N GLU A 323 -4.41 -11.48 -28.57
CA GLU A 323 -5.46 -11.28 -29.57
C GLU A 323 -4.95 -10.49 -30.78
N ARG A 324 -4.16 -9.43 -30.58
CA ARG A 324 -3.48 -8.71 -31.67
C ARG A 324 -2.54 -9.61 -32.46
N GLU A 325 -1.75 -10.46 -31.79
CA GLU A 325 -0.87 -11.44 -32.44
C GLU A 325 -1.67 -12.45 -33.29
N ARG A 326 -2.81 -12.95 -32.79
CA ARG A 326 -3.72 -13.84 -33.54
C ARG A 326 -4.38 -13.13 -34.73
N LEU A 327 -4.77 -11.88 -34.57
CA LEU A 327 -5.36 -11.08 -35.66
C LEU A 327 -4.32 -10.74 -36.74
N GLN A 328 -3.08 -10.42 -36.36
CA GLN A 328 -1.96 -10.25 -37.30
C GLN A 328 -1.64 -11.54 -38.06
N ALA A 329 -1.61 -12.69 -37.39
CA ALA A 329 -1.44 -13.99 -38.05
C ALA A 329 -2.55 -14.25 -39.08
N ARG A 330 -3.82 -14.03 -38.71
CA ARG A 330 -4.97 -14.18 -39.61
C ARG A 330 -4.98 -13.15 -40.75
N LEU A 331 -4.52 -11.92 -40.52
CA LEU A 331 -4.34 -10.93 -41.59
C LEU A 331 -3.24 -11.36 -42.57
N LYS A 332 -2.13 -11.93 -42.09
CA LYS A 332 -1.07 -12.47 -42.96
C LYS A 332 -1.57 -13.64 -43.80
N GLU A 333 -2.32 -14.56 -43.19
CA GLU A 333 -3.03 -15.66 -43.87
C GLU A 333 -4.00 -15.12 -44.95
N ARG A 334 -4.88 -14.18 -44.58
CA ARG A 334 -5.88 -13.61 -45.49
C ARG A 334 -5.26 -12.79 -46.63
N ASN A 335 -4.16 -12.09 -46.37
CA ASN A 335 -3.40 -11.40 -47.42
C ASN A 335 -2.73 -12.40 -48.38
N GLY A 336 -2.29 -13.55 -47.89
CA GLY A 336 -1.83 -14.67 -48.71
C GLY A 336 -2.95 -15.26 -49.58
N GLU A 337 -4.16 -15.45 -49.02
CA GLU A 337 -5.35 -15.83 -49.79
C GLU A 337 -5.70 -14.78 -50.86
N VAL A 338 -5.68 -13.48 -50.53
CA VAL A 338 -5.97 -12.40 -51.48
C VAL A 338 -4.90 -12.34 -52.59
N ALA A 339 -3.62 -12.52 -52.28
CA ALA A 339 -2.56 -12.60 -53.28
C ALA A 339 -2.75 -13.82 -54.22
N ASN A 340 -3.08 -14.99 -53.67
CA ASN A 340 -3.42 -16.18 -54.44
C ASN A 340 -4.69 -15.99 -55.29
N LEU A 341 -5.71 -15.29 -54.77
CA LEU A 341 -6.91 -14.94 -55.53
C LEU A 341 -6.59 -13.99 -56.68
N ILE A 342 -5.78 -12.95 -56.46
CA ILE A 342 -5.33 -12.03 -57.52
C ILE A 342 -4.53 -12.80 -58.59
N ARG A 343 -3.68 -13.75 -58.19
CA ARG A 343 -2.97 -14.65 -59.12
C ARG A 343 -3.95 -15.50 -59.92
N LEU A 344 -4.92 -16.14 -59.26
CA LEU A 344 -5.99 -16.93 -59.89
C LEU A 344 -6.91 -16.10 -60.79
N THR A 345 -7.14 -14.82 -60.50
CA THR A 345 -7.89 -13.92 -61.39
C THR A 345 -7.08 -13.59 -62.63
N ARG A 346 -5.79 -13.27 -62.51
CA ARG A 346 -4.89 -13.07 -63.67
C ARG A 346 -4.75 -14.34 -64.51
N GLU A 347 -4.63 -15.51 -63.88
CA GLU A 347 -4.67 -16.83 -64.54
C GLU A 347 -6.02 -17.06 -65.26
N LYS A 348 -7.14 -16.70 -64.63
CA LYS A 348 -8.48 -16.77 -65.26
C LYS A 348 -8.68 -15.77 -66.38
N GLU A 349 -8.11 -14.56 -66.32
CA GLU A 349 -8.14 -13.56 -67.39
C GLU A 349 -7.24 -13.95 -68.58
N ALA A 350 -6.11 -14.62 -68.30
CA ALA A 350 -5.30 -15.27 -69.33
C ALA A 350 -6.08 -16.42 -69.97
N ALA A 351 -6.67 -17.31 -69.16
CA ALA A 351 -7.50 -18.43 -69.63
C ALA A 351 -8.86 -18.00 -70.24
N ALA A 352 -9.32 -16.77 -70.00
CA ALA A 352 -10.48 -16.16 -70.65
C ALA A 352 -10.09 -15.63 -72.05
N ARG A 353 -8.92 -14.98 -72.17
CA ARG A 353 -8.30 -14.68 -73.48
C ARG A 353 -8.04 -15.96 -74.29
N SER A 354 -7.57 -17.04 -73.66
CA SER A 354 -7.50 -18.37 -74.29
C SER A 354 -8.87 -18.95 -74.68
N ARG A 355 -9.93 -18.66 -73.91
CA ARG A 355 -11.29 -19.14 -74.20
C ARG A 355 -11.95 -18.40 -75.36
N GLY A 356 -11.80 -17.09 -75.46
CA GLY A 356 -12.27 -16.32 -76.62
C GLY A 356 -11.65 -16.82 -77.94
N ILE A 357 -10.35 -17.16 -77.91
CA ILE A 357 -9.66 -17.81 -79.04
C ILE A 357 -10.23 -19.23 -79.30
N ALA A 358 -10.53 -20.00 -78.26
CA ALA A 358 -11.09 -21.35 -78.39
C ALA A 358 -12.55 -21.37 -78.89
N GLU A 359 -13.35 -20.35 -78.58
CA GLU A 359 -14.73 -20.21 -79.04
C GLU A 359 -14.77 -19.73 -80.50
N ALA A 360 -13.95 -18.75 -80.88
CA ALA A 360 -13.75 -18.40 -82.30
C ALA A 360 -13.27 -19.59 -83.18
N LEU A 361 -12.55 -20.55 -82.59
CA LEU A 361 -12.13 -21.79 -83.26
C LEU A 361 -13.21 -22.87 -83.37
N LEU A 362 -14.32 -22.76 -82.62
CA LEU A 362 -15.43 -23.71 -82.67
C LEU A 362 -16.43 -23.40 -83.79
N ASP A 363 -16.57 -22.13 -84.17
CA ASP A 363 -17.52 -21.69 -85.21
C ASP A 363 -16.87 -21.52 -86.60
N ALA A 364 -15.55 -21.68 -86.71
CA ALA A 364 -14.82 -21.60 -87.98
C ALA A 364 -15.29 -22.68 -89.00
N PRO A 365 -15.69 -22.31 -90.23
CA PRO A 365 -16.14 -23.25 -91.25
C PRO A 365 -15.00 -24.08 -91.86
N ALA A 366 -15.35 -25.27 -92.37
CA ALA A 366 -14.49 -26.22 -93.11
C ALA A 366 -13.18 -26.67 -92.43
N LEU A 367 -13.12 -27.95 -92.02
CA LEU A 367 -11.95 -28.55 -91.36
C LEU A 367 -10.68 -28.56 -92.24
N SER A 368 -10.83 -28.49 -93.56
CA SER A 368 -9.76 -28.53 -94.57
C SER A 368 -8.92 -27.25 -94.62
N LEU A 369 -9.50 -26.09 -94.29
CA LEU A 369 -8.83 -24.79 -94.39
C LEU A 369 -8.03 -24.42 -93.12
N LEU A 370 -8.30 -25.09 -91.99
CA LEU A 370 -7.55 -24.88 -90.76
C LEU A 370 -6.13 -25.47 -90.85
N PRO A 371 -5.06 -24.76 -90.45
CA PRO A 371 -3.74 -25.32 -90.24
C PRO A 371 -3.76 -26.58 -89.32
N PRO A 372 -2.88 -27.59 -89.54
CA PRO A 372 -2.93 -28.87 -88.80
C PRO A 372 -2.87 -28.72 -87.27
N VAL A 373 -2.12 -27.71 -86.80
CA VAL A 373 -2.05 -27.34 -85.37
C VAL A 373 -3.45 -26.98 -84.84
N LEU A 374 -4.18 -26.10 -85.52
CA LEU A 374 -5.49 -25.62 -85.08
C LEU A 374 -6.59 -26.71 -85.14
N ARG A 375 -6.49 -27.67 -86.08
CA ARG A 375 -7.35 -28.88 -86.07
C ARG A 375 -7.18 -29.68 -84.77
N THR A 376 -5.91 -29.89 -84.38
CA THR A 376 -5.56 -30.59 -83.14
C THR A 376 -6.14 -29.88 -81.91
N TRP A 377 -5.99 -28.56 -81.82
CA TRP A 377 -6.57 -27.76 -80.74
C TRP A 377 -8.12 -27.83 -80.71
N ARG A 378 -8.80 -27.83 -81.86
CA ARG A 378 -10.29 -27.95 -81.93
C ARG A 378 -10.79 -29.32 -81.45
N GLN A 379 -10.07 -30.40 -81.73
CA GLN A 379 -10.36 -31.74 -81.17
C GLN A 379 -10.07 -31.83 -79.67
N MET A 380 -8.91 -31.34 -79.21
CA MET A 380 -8.57 -31.26 -77.79
C MET A 380 -9.61 -30.44 -77.01
N ALA A 381 -10.11 -29.33 -77.58
CA ALA A 381 -11.15 -28.51 -76.98
C ALA A 381 -12.50 -29.25 -76.85
N ARG A 382 -12.91 -30.05 -77.85
CA ARG A 382 -14.13 -30.88 -77.75
C ARG A 382 -13.99 -31.94 -76.64
N ILE A 383 -12.85 -32.63 -76.55
CA ILE A 383 -12.63 -33.67 -75.53
C ILE A 383 -12.52 -33.07 -74.12
N ARG A 384 -11.87 -31.89 -73.95
CA ARG A 384 -11.90 -31.12 -72.68
C ARG A 384 -13.32 -30.65 -72.33
N ARG A 385 -14.11 -30.15 -73.29
CA ARG A 385 -15.50 -29.70 -73.06
C ARG A 385 -16.44 -30.87 -72.70
N ALA A 386 -16.17 -32.08 -73.21
CA ALA A 386 -16.89 -33.29 -72.84
C ALA A 386 -16.48 -33.88 -71.48
N GLY A 387 -15.33 -33.47 -70.91
CA GLY A 387 -14.85 -33.94 -69.60
C GLY A 387 -14.34 -35.40 -69.56
N ILE A 388 -14.29 -36.08 -70.71
CA ILE A 388 -14.06 -37.54 -70.80
C ILE A 388 -12.59 -37.98 -70.69
N PHE A 389 -11.64 -37.08 -70.43
CA PHE A 389 -10.20 -37.37 -70.44
C PHE A 389 -9.48 -36.84 -69.20
N ASP A 390 -8.73 -37.72 -68.53
CA ASP A 390 -7.93 -37.45 -67.33
C ASP A 390 -6.45 -37.53 -67.67
N ALA A 391 -5.78 -36.38 -67.70
CA ALA A 391 -4.39 -36.26 -68.13
C ALA A 391 -3.40 -36.89 -67.15
N ASP A 392 -3.68 -36.87 -65.85
CA ASP A 392 -2.76 -37.36 -64.82
C ASP A 392 -2.84 -38.87 -64.71
N TRP A 393 -4.05 -39.44 -64.73
CA TRP A 393 -4.21 -40.89 -64.83
C TRP A 393 -3.64 -41.43 -66.14
N TYR A 394 -3.96 -40.82 -67.28
CA TYR A 394 -3.47 -41.27 -68.59
C TYR A 394 -1.93 -41.28 -68.65
N LYS A 395 -1.27 -40.24 -68.11
CA LYS A 395 0.19 -40.17 -68.01
C LYS A 395 0.79 -41.21 -67.04
N SER A 396 0.06 -41.59 -65.99
CA SER A 396 0.47 -42.67 -65.07
C SER A 396 0.29 -44.07 -65.69
N LYS A 397 -0.72 -44.25 -66.54
CA LYS A 397 -1.06 -45.52 -67.21
C LYS A 397 -0.19 -45.79 -68.44
N TYR A 398 0.28 -44.74 -69.09
CA TYR A 398 1.04 -44.77 -70.34
C TYR A 398 2.37 -44.01 -70.18
N SER A 399 3.39 -44.70 -69.67
CA SER A 399 4.69 -44.13 -69.30
C SER A 399 5.52 -43.62 -70.48
N ASP A 400 5.28 -44.13 -71.68
CA ASP A 400 5.80 -43.62 -72.96
C ASP A 400 5.40 -42.16 -73.20
N VAL A 401 4.14 -41.83 -72.92
CA VAL A 401 3.64 -40.44 -72.95
C VAL A 401 4.34 -39.61 -71.88
N GLY A 402 4.54 -40.18 -70.69
CA GLY A 402 5.25 -39.55 -69.58
C GLY A 402 6.68 -39.13 -69.93
N ALA A 403 7.45 -40.01 -70.58
CA ALA A 403 8.82 -39.76 -71.01
C ALA A 403 8.92 -38.78 -72.19
N SER A 404 7.92 -38.74 -73.07
CA SER A 404 7.91 -37.85 -74.25
C SER A 404 7.85 -36.34 -73.95
N GLY A 405 7.49 -35.95 -72.72
CA GLY A 405 7.25 -34.56 -72.34
C GLY A 405 6.00 -33.91 -72.98
N MET A 406 5.23 -34.65 -73.80
CA MET A 406 4.06 -34.11 -74.48
C MET A 406 2.84 -33.97 -73.53
N ASP A 407 2.00 -32.95 -73.76
CA ASP A 407 0.69 -32.83 -73.09
C ASP A 407 -0.14 -34.12 -73.33
N PRO A 408 -0.60 -34.82 -72.28
CA PRO A 408 -1.25 -36.13 -72.43
C PRO A 408 -2.51 -36.11 -73.30
N LEU A 409 -3.29 -35.02 -73.26
CA LEU A 409 -4.48 -34.85 -74.10
C LEU A 409 -4.08 -34.65 -75.57
N ARG A 410 -3.00 -33.90 -75.84
CA ARG A 410 -2.44 -33.73 -77.19
C ARG A 410 -1.92 -35.05 -77.73
N HIS A 411 -1.31 -35.89 -76.90
CA HIS A 411 -0.90 -37.24 -77.29
C HIS A 411 -2.11 -38.13 -77.59
N TYR A 412 -3.13 -38.13 -76.73
CA TYR A 412 -4.36 -38.90 -76.94
C TYR A 412 -5.08 -38.51 -78.23
N VAL A 413 -5.26 -37.21 -78.48
CA VAL A 413 -5.91 -36.70 -79.71
C VAL A 413 -5.12 -37.01 -80.99
N ARG A 414 -3.78 -37.04 -80.91
CA ARG A 414 -2.92 -37.22 -82.09
C ARG A 414 -2.56 -38.68 -82.38
N TYR A 415 -2.58 -39.54 -81.37
CA TYR A 415 -2.12 -40.93 -81.45
C TYR A 415 -3.02 -41.87 -80.61
N GLY A 416 -3.16 -41.61 -79.32
CA GLY A 416 -3.72 -42.55 -78.35
C GLY A 416 -5.16 -43.01 -78.59
N PHE A 417 -6.01 -42.16 -79.18
CA PHE A 417 -7.38 -42.53 -79.55
C PHE A 417 -7.42 -43.54 -80.71
N ALA A 418 -6.51 -43.44 -81.67
CA ALA A 418 -6.36 -44.43 -82.75
C ALA A 418 -5.70 -45.73 -82.26
N GLU A 419 -4.92 -45.66 -81.18
CA GLU A 419 -4.31 -46.80 -80.49
C GLU A 419 -5.25 -47.47 -79.46
N GLY A 420 -6.53 -47.07 -79.40
CA GLY A 420 -7.53 -47.67 -78.50
C GLY A 420 -7.27 -47.46 -77.01
N ARG A 421 -6.44 -46.48 -76.63
CA ARG A 421 -6.07 -46.23 -75.23
C ARG A 421 -7.24 -45.61 -74.47
N ALA A 422 -7.51 -46.09 -73.25
CA ALA A 422 -8.60 -45.58 -72.42
C ALA A 422 -8.32 -44.14 -71.93
N PRO A 423 -9.32 -43.25 -71.81
CA PRO A 423 -9.07 -41.83 -71.57
C PRO A 423 -9.08 -41.38 -70.10
N ASN A 424 -9.69 -42.13 -69.16
CA ASN A 424 -9.71 -41.81 -67.72
C ASN A 424 -10.04 -43.04 -66.85
N ALA A 425 -9.84 -42.93 -65.53
CA ALA A 425 -10.09 -43.99 -64.55
C ALA A 425 -11.54 -44.08 -64.02
N GLY A 426 -12.26 -42.96 -63.96
CA GLY A 426 -13.65 -42.90 -63.50
C GLY A 426 -14.62 -43.59 -64.47
N VAL A 427 -14.15 -43.83 -65.70
CA VAL A 427 -14.63 -44.88 -66.58
C VAL A 427 -13.96 -46.22 -66.19
N GLY A 428 -14.32 -46.73 -65.01
CA GLY A 428 -14.82 -48.11 -64.90
C GLY A 428 -16.34 -48.14 -65.10
N GLU A 429 -16.86 -47.06 -65.71
CA GLU A 429 -18.25 -46.61 -65.82
C GLU A 429 -18.92 -46.24 -64.45
N HIS A 430 -18.64 -45.02 -63.89
CA HIS A 430 -19.31 -44.25 -62.76
C HIS A 430 -18.71 -44.36 -61.30
N GLY A 431 -18.99 -43.52 -60.25
CA GLY A 431 -19.88 -42.34 -59.98
C GLY A 431 -19.64 -41.67 -58.56
N ILE A 432 -20.30 -40.55 -58.16
CA ILE A 432 -19.96 -39.68 -56.95
C ILE A 432 -21.17 -39.05 -56.15
N GLY A 433 -21.03 -38.69 -54.84
CA GLY A 433 -22.00 -37.93 -53.97
C GLY A 433 -21.43 -37.25 -52.66
N GLY A 434 -22.25 -36.58 -51.77
CA GLY A 434 -21.77 -35.93 -50.48
C GLY A 434 -22.80 -35.22 -49.52
N GLY A 435 -22.39 -34.69 -48.31
CA GLY A 435 -23.31 -34.10 -47.24
C GLY A 435 -22.68 -33.29 -46.03
N ARG A 436 -23.48 -32.66 -45.10
CA ARG A 436 -23.01 -31.64 -44.06
C ARG A 436 -24.05 -31.19 -42.96
N LYS A 437 -23.69 -30.66 -41.73
CA LYS A 437 -24.32 -29.51 -40.93
C LYS A 437 -24.06 -29.44 -39.36
N ARG A 438 -24.97 -28.86 -38.49
CA ARG A 438 -24.76 -28.04 -37.21
C ARG A 438 -26.01 -28.04 -36.22
N ARG A 439 -26.22 -27.38 -35.02
CA ARG A 439 -25.61 -26.30 -34.13
C ARG A 439 -26.28 -26.11 -32.67
N ARG A 440 -25.63 -25.43 -31.68
CA ARG A 440 -26.13 -24.64 -30.45
C ARG A 440 -26.71 -25.36 -29.16
N ARG A 441 -27.28 -24.67 -28.11
CA ARG A 441 -26.68 -24.09 -26.83
C ARG A 441 -27.73 -23.54 -25.77
N SER A 442 -27.48 -23.54 -24.42
CA SER A 442 -28.44 -23.16 -23.29
C SER A 442 -27.94 -22.18 -22.14
N PHE A 443 -28.69 -21.95 -21.01
CA PHE A 443 -28.52 -20.89 -19.94
C PHE A 443 -28.83 -21.32 -18.43
N LEU A 444 -28.97 -20.40 -17.41
CA LEU A 444 -28.94 -20.63 -15.91
C LEU A 444 -29.70 -19.60 -14.97
N PRO A 445 -30.18 -20.00 -13.76
CA PRO A 445 -30.51 -19.08 -12.63
C PRO A 445 -30.01 -19.49 -11.20
N THR A 446 -29.79 -18.49 -10.32
CA THR A 446 -29.55 -18.57 -8.85
C THR A 446 -28.22 -19.08 -8.24
N PRO A 447 -27.20 -19.70 -8.89
CA PRO A 447 -26.10 -20.32 -8.13
C PRO A 447 -25.01 -19.29 -7.77
N LEU A 448 -25.15 -18.04 -8.21
CA LEU A 448 -24.05 -17.13 -8.53
C LEU A 448 -23.14 -16.75 -7.35
N ARG A 449 -23.64 -16.75 -6.11
CA ARG A 449 -22.79 -16.49 -4.92
C ARG A 449 -21.85 -17.66 -4.61
N VAL A 450 -22.39 -18.88 -4.59
CA VAL A 450 -21.58 -20.11 -4.44
C VAL A 450 -20.70 -20.31 -5.68
N LEU A 451 -21.25 -20.07 -6.87
CA LEU A 451 -20.52 -20.13 -8.14
C LEU A 451 -19.35 -19.15 -8.16
N GLY A 452 -19.49 -17.93 -7.63
CA GLY A 452 -18.40 -16.95 -7.51
C GLY A 452 -17.24 -17.46 -6.63
N GLY A 453 -17.56 -18.02 -5.46
CA GLY A 453 -16.57 -18.68 -4.59
C GLY A 453 -15.90 -19.87 -5.29
N MET A 454 -16.69 -20.76 -5.89
CA MET A 454 -16.17 -21.90 -6.66
C MET A 454 -15.35 -21.47 -7.88
N ILE A 455 -15.68 -20.37 -8.58
CA ILE A 455 -14.90 -19.83 -9.70
C ILE A 455 -13.56 -19.25 -9.21
N SER A 456 -13.54 -18.59 -8.05
CA SER A 456 -12.30 -18.11 -7.43
C SER A 456 -11.36 -19.27 -7.04
N MET A 457 -11.93 -20.38 -6.56
CA MET A 457 -11.20 -21.56 -6.06
C MET A 457 -10.90 -22.62 -7.13
N LYS A 458 -11.64 -22.67 -8.25
CA LYS A 458 -11.39 -23.57 -9.40
C LYS A 458 -10.13 -23.22 -10.21
N ARG A 459 -9.39 -22.16 -9.85
CA ARG A 459 -8.07 -21.91 -10.46
C ARG A 459 -7.09 -23.00 -10.01
N PRO A 460 -6.21 -23.51 -10.89
CA PRO A 460 -5.20 -24.51 -10.52
C PRO A 460 -4.40 -24.10 -9.26
N GLY A 461 -4.16 -25.05 -8.36
CA GLY A 461 -3.37 -24.84 -7.14
C GLY A 461 -4.04 -24.04 -6.01
N ARG A 462 -5.35 -23.75 -6.09
CA ARG A 462 -6.12 -23.10 -5.01
C ARG A 462 -6.96 -24.03 -4.14
N PHE A 463 -7.48 -25.12 -4.69
CA PHE A 463 -8.22 -26.13 -3.95
C PHE A 463 -7.79 -27.52 -4.44
N ASP A 464 -7.57 -28.46 -3.52
CA ASP A 464 -7.31 -29.86 -3.84
C ASP A 464 -8.42 -30.73 -3.25
N ALA A 465 -9.30 -31.23 -4.11
CA ALA A 465 -10.45 -32.04 -3.71
C ALA A 465 -10.07 -33.43 -3.19
N LYS A 466 -8.92 -34.00 -3.61
CA LYS A 466 -8.45 -35.30 -3.12
C LYS A 466 -7.88 -35.14 -1.72
N TRP A 467 -6.95 -34.21 -1.55
CA TRP A 467 -6.37 -33.88 -0.24
C TRP A 467 -7.45 -33.44 0.75
N TYR A 468 -8.41 -32.60 0.33
CA TYR A 468 -9.45 -32.10 1.22
C TYR A 468 -10.34 -33.22 1.78
N ILE A 469 -10.66 -34.23 0.98
CA ILE A 469 -11.41 -35.41 1.44
C ILE A 469 -10.55 -36.26 2.39
N THR A 470 -9.28 -36.51 2.06
CA THR A 470 -8.36 -37.26 2.94
C THR A 470 -8.13 -36.57 4.29
N ALA A 471 -8.03 -35.24 4.31
CA ALA A 471 -7.84 -34.44 5.52
C ALA A 471 -9.12 -34.12 6.30
N ASN A 472 -10.30 -34.50 5.78
CA ASN A 472 -11.60 -34.25 6.41
C ASN A 472 -12.54 -35.46 6.23
N PRO A 473 -12.35 -36.54 7.00
CA PRO A 473 -13.15 -37.78 6.88
C PRO A 473 -14.65 -37.58 7.14
N ASP A 474 -15.02 -36.56 7.92
CA ASP A 474 -16.41 -36.13 8.13
C ASP A 474 -17.06 -35.62 6.83
N VAL A 475 -16.33 -34.82 6.05
CA VAL A 475 -16.78 -34.37 4.74
C VAL A 475 -16.85 -35.54 3.76
N ALA A 476 -15.89 -36.47 3.83
CA ALA A 476 -15.91 -37.70 3.03
C ALA A 476 -17.19 -38.52 3.30
N ALA A 477 -17.51 -38.77 4.57
CA ALA A 477 -18.71 -39.50 5.00
C ALA A 477 -20.01 -38.76 4.64
N SER A 478 -20.01 -37.41 4.62
CA SER A 478 -21.19 -36.61 4.26
C SER A 478 -21.63 -36.74 2.79
N GLY A 479 -20.77 -37.26 1.91
CA GLY A 479 -20.99 -37.28 0.46
C GLY A 479 -21.06 -35.90 -0.22
N MET A 480 -20.88 -34.80 0.53
CA MET A 480 -20.97 -33.44 -0.01
C MET A 480 -19.76 -33.16 -0.92
N ASN A 481 -20.00 -32.49 -2.05
CA ASN A 481 -18.92 -32.05 -2.92
C ASN A 481 -17.91 -31.19 -2.12
N PRO A 482 -16.61 -31.56 -2.06
CA PRO A 482 -15.68 -30.97 -1.09
C PRO A 482 -15.42 -29.48 -1.34
N LEU A 483 -15.43 -29.04 -2.59
CA LEU A 483 -15.28 -27.62 -2.93
C LEU A 483 -16.52 -26.81 -2.51
N ARG A 484 -17.73 -27.38 -2.63
CA ARG A 484 -18.96 -26.77 -2.09
C ARG A 484 -18.91 -26.72 -0.57
N HIS A 485 -18.53 -27.81 0.09
CA HIS A 485 -18.36 -27.84 1.55
C HIS A 485 -17.39 -26.76 2.03
N TYR A 486 -16.23 -26.65 1.40
CA TYR A 486 -15.25 -25.62 1.73
C TYR A 486 -15.79 -24.18 1.58
N VAL A 487 -16.43 -23.88 0.45
CA VAL A 487 -16.97 -22.54 0.17
C VAL A 487 -18.17 -22.19 1.07
N GLN A 488 -18.95 -23.18 1.51
CA GLN A 488 -20.17 -22.98 2.30
C GLN A 488 -19.92 -23.00 3.81
N TYR A 489 -19.02 -23.86 4.28
CA TYR A 489 -18.73 -24.11 5.70
C TYR A 489 -17.24 -24.10 6.01
N GLY A 490 -16.45 -24.91 5.29
CA GLY A 490 -15.05 -25.21 5.62
C GLY A 490 -14.13 -24.00 5.78
N ALA A 491 -14.36 -22.92 5.04
CA ALA A 491 -13.60 -21.66 5.18
C ALA A 491 -13.92 -20.91 6.49
N ARG A 492 -15.18 -20.91 6.95
CA ARG A 492 -15.57 -20.37 8.28
C ARG A 492 -15.10 -21.29 9.40
N GLU A 493 -15.09 -22.59 9.13
CA GLU A 493 -14.48 -23.61 9.98
C GLU A 493 -12.95 -23.61 9.94
N GLY A 494 -12.30 -22.75 9.14
CA GLY A 494 -10.84 -22.59 9.08
C GLY A 494 -10.05 -23.82 8.59
N ARG A 495 -10.71 -24.81 7.99
CA ARG A 495 -10.06 -25.97 7.35
C ARG A 495 -9.17 -25.47 6.19
N SER A 496 -8.07 -26.16 5.85
CA SER A 496 -7.31 -25.79 4.65
C SER A 496 -8.06 -26.14 3.37
N PRO A 497 -7.96 -25.35 2.27
CA PRO A 497 -8.45 -25.77 0.96
C PRO A 497 -7.55 -26.78 0.22
N LYS A 498 -6.31 -27.00 0.68
CA LYS A 498 -5.30 -27.85 0.03
C LYS A 498 -4.12 -28.15 0.97
N SER A 499 -3.20 -29.03 0.58
CA SER A 499 -1.92 -29.12 1.28
C SER A 499 -1.07 -27.85 1.17
N SER A 500 -0.15 -27.69 2.11
CA SER A 500 0.90 -26.67 2.13
C SER A 500 2.22 -27.33 2.55
N PRO A 501 3.34 -27.09 1.86
CA PRO A 501 4.64 -27.67 2.22
C PRO A 501 5.07 -27.34 3.66
N ASP A 502 4.68 -26.17 4.18
CA ASP A 502 4.97 -25.80 5.56
C ASP A 502 4.04 -26.52 6.57
N PHE A 503 2.84 -26.96 6.18
CA PHE A 503 2.03 -27.82 7.05
C PHE A 503 2.53 -29.27 7.05
N GLU A 504 2.97 -29.78 5.91
CA GLU A 504 3.63 -31.09 5.83
C GLU A 504 4.92 -31.08 6.66
N ALA A 505 5.72 -30.01 6.57
CA ALA A 505 6.89 -29.81 7.42
C ALA A 505 6.52 -29.72 8.91
N LEU A 506 5.49 -28.96 9.30
CA LEU A 506 5.02 -28.89 10.69
C LEU A 506 4.53 -30.26 11.22
N SER A 507 3.86 -31.05 10.38
CA SER A 507 3.41 -32.40 10.74
C SER A 507 4.61 -33.31 11.02
N GLY A 508 5.63 -33.25 10.16
CA GLY A 508 6.91 -33.95 10.35
C GLY A 508 7.65 -33.49 11.62
N MET A 509 7.68 -32.19 11.92
CA MET A 509 8.25 -31.64 13.16
C MET A 509 7.55 -32.13 14.44
N LEU A 510 6.28 -32.54 14.33
CA LEU A 510 5.50 -33.12 15.43
C LEU A 510 5.60 -34.66 15.48
N GLY A 511 6.26 -35.30 14.50
CA GLY A 511 6.30 -36.76 14.37
C GLY A 511 4.96 -37.38 13.97
N MET A 512 4.05 -36.60 13.38
CA MET A 512 2.66 -36.98 13.11
C MET A 512 2.35 -36.98 11.62
N LEU A 513 1.37 -37.78 11.18
CA LEU A 513 0.84 -37.64 9.81
C LEU A 513 0.08 -36.30 9.67
N PRO A 514 0.00 -35.73 8.45
CA PRO A 514 -0.77 -34.52 8.21
C PRO A 514 -2.26 -34.63 8.56
N SER A 515 -2.85 -35.82 8.44
CA SER A 515 -4.21 -36.14 8.92
C SER A 515 -4.35 -35.93 10.42
N ASP A 516 -3.42 -36.49 11.17
CA ASP A 516 -3.50 -36.62 12.62
C ASP A 516 -3.17 -35.28 13.27
N THR A 517 -2.23 -34.55 12.68
CA THR A 517 -1.93 -33.15 12.98
C THR A 517 -3.15 -32.26 12.76
N GLN A 518 -3.87 -32.43 11.64
CA GLN A 518 -5.10 -31.69 11.35
C GLN A 518 -6.22 -32.05 12.34
N ASN A 519 -6.36 -33.33 12.71
CA ASN A 519 -7.35 -33.80 13.69
C ASN A 519 -7.10 -33.23 15.09
N LEU A 520 -5.90 -33.41 15.64
CA LEU A 520 -5.49 -32.90 16.96
C LEU A 520 -5.75 -31.39 17.11
N LEU A 521 -5.44 -30.62 16.07
CA LEU A 521 -5.62 -29.17 16.09
C LEU A 521 -7.09 -28.76 15.90
N ASN A 522 -7.88 -29.51 15.12
CA ASN A 522 -9.34 -29.35 15.06
C ASN A 522 -10.01 -29.65 16.42
N GLU A 523 -9.59 -30.71 17.12
CA GLU A 523 -10.09 -31.08 18.44
C GLU A 523 -9.74 -30.05 19.50
N ARG A 524 -8.47 -29.59 19.56
CA ARG A 524 -8.06 -28.49 20.43
C ARG A 524 -8.89 -27.23 20.20
N ARG A 525 -9.15 -26.88 18.93
CA ARG A 525 -9.98 -25.72 18.58
C ARG A 525 -11.46 -25.92 18.97
N ARG A 526 -12.01 -27.12 18.82
CA ARG A 526 -13.36 -27.47 19.27
C ARG A 526 -13.48 -27.34 20.79
N SER A 527 -12.57 -27.98 21.54
CA SER A 527 -12.54 -27.94 23.01
C SER A 527 -12.36 -26.52 23.57
N ILE A 528 -11.51 -25.69 22.97
CA ILE A 528 -11.35 -24.30 23.40
C ILE A 528 -12.61 -23.48 23.06
N ARG A 529 -13.22 -23.69 21.88
CA ARG A 529 -14.51 -23.07 21.53
C ARG A 529 -15.59 -23.44 22.54
N GLU A 530 -15.80 -24.72 22.83
CA GLU A 530 -16.79 -25.21 23.80
C GLU A 530 -16.58 -24.57 25.18
N ARG A 531 -15.31 -24.45 25.63
CA ARG A 531 -14.94 -23.76 26.88
C ARG A 531 -15.26 -22.26 26.90
N PHE A 532 -15.25 -21.58 25.75
CA PHE A 532 -15.58 -20.15 25.61
C PHE A 532 -17.08 -19.90 25.37
N GLU A 533 -17.76 -20.78 24.63
CA GLU A 533 -19.18 -20.62 24.24
C GLU A 533 -20.14 -21.19 25.29
N THR A 534 -19.76 -22.25 26.01
CA THR A 534 -20.63 -23.01 26.94
C THR A 534 -19.99 -23.45 28.26
N GLY A 535 -18.69 -23.19 28.47
CA GLY A 535 -17.95 -23.68 29.63
C GLY A 535 -17.46 -22.57 30.58
N VAL A 536 -16.74 -23.01 31.63
CA VAL A 536 -16.23 -22.17 32.73
C VAL A 536 -15.45 -20.94 32.26
N LEU A 537 -14.75 -21.00 31.13
CA LEU A 537 -13.99 -19.85 30.63
C LEU A 537 -14.91 -18.79 30.02
N GLY A 538 -16.00 -19.20 29.35
CA GLY A 538 -17.11 -18.33 28.97
C GLY A 538 -17.78 -17.68 30.19
N GLU A 539 -18.03 -18.45 31.26
CA GLU A 539 -18.55 -17.89 32.51
C GLU A 539 -17.60 -16.86 33.14
N MET A 540 -16.28 -17.12 33.17
CA MET A 540 -15.30 -16.19 33.72
C MET A 540 -15.28 -14.88 32.94
N VAL A 541 -15.36 -14.94 31.61
CA VAL A 541 -15.41 -13.73 30.77
C VAL A 541 -16.74 -13.00 30.93
N ALA A 542 -17.87 -13.70 31.06
CA ALA A 542 -19.18 -13.09 31.34
C ALA A 542 -19.22 -12.41 32.72
N LYS A 543 -18.64 -13.04 33.75
CA LYS A 543 -18.48 -12.47 35.10
C LYS A 543 -17.58 -11.23 35.07
N ALA A 544 -16.48 -11.25 34.34
CA ALA A 544 -15.60 -10.09 34.17
C ALA A 544 -16.27 -8.95 33.37
N ALA A 545 -17.03 -9.28 32.34
CA ALA A 545 -17.77 -8.31 31.52
C ALA A 545 -18.89 -7.58 32.29
N ALA A 546 -19.38 -8.14 33.40
CA ALA A 546 -20.32 -7.45 34.29
C ALA A 546 -19.67 -6.33 35.11
N PHE A 547 -18.33 -6.32 35.25
CA PHE A 547 -17.56 -5.25 35.90
C PHE A 547 -16.90 -4.29 34.90
N GLU A 548 -16.43 -4.82 33.75
CA GLU A 548 -15.83 -4.04 32.66
C GLU A 548 -16.47 -4.47 31.31
N PRO A 549 -17.50 -3.75 30.82
CA PRO A 549 -18.21 -4.08 29.59
C PRO A 549 -17.32 -4.18 28.33
N LEU A 550 -16.17 -3.51 28.30
CA LEU A 550 -15.19 -3.63 27.21
C LEU A 550 -14.64 -5.06 27.07
N ILE A 551 -14.67 -5.87 28.15
CA ILE A 551 -14.31 -7.30 28.09
C ILE A 551 -15.30 -8.10 27.22
N SER A 552 -16.59 -7.74 27.17
CA SER A 552 -17.57 -8.37 26.25
C SER A 552 -17.28 -7.99 24.78
N HIS A 553 -16.95 -6.72 24.53
CA HIS A 553 -16.56 -6.29 23.17
C HIS A 553 -15.23 -6.93 22.74
N ALA A 554 -14.30 -7.14 23.67
CA ALA A 554 -13.12 -7.96 23.44
C ALA A 554 -13.50 -9.43 23.22
N GLN A 555 -14.47 -10.01 23.95
CA GLN A 555 -14.88 -11.42 23.84
C GLN A 555 -15.38 -11.78 22.43
N GLN A 556 -16.17 -10.93 21.78
CA GLN A 556 -16.63 -11.18 20.41
C GLN A 556 -15.47 -11.25 19.41
N ASN A 557 -14.42 -10.46 19.62
CA ASN A 557 -13.16 -10.52 18.86
C ASN A 557 -12.24 -11.66 19.35
N THR A 558 -12.38 -12.11 20.60
CA THR A 558 -11.56 -13.17 21.22
C THR A 558 -12.07 -14.57 20.84
N LEU A 559 -13.36 -14.72 20.56
CA LEU A 559 -13.92 -15.88 19.85
C LEU A 559 -13.39 -16.01 18.40
N ALA A 560 -12.74 -14.96 17.88
CA ALA A 560 -11.97 -14.98 16.64
C ALA A 560 -10.44 -15.08 16.87
N VAL A 561 -9.97 -15.45 18.08
CA VAL A 561 -8.55 -15.80 18.31
C VAL A 561 -8.13 -16.92 17.36
N ASN A 562 -7.06 -16.65 16.61
CA ASN A 562 -6.56 -17.54 15.57
C ASN A 562 -5.76 -18.73 16.13
N LEU A 563 -6.41 -19.61 16.88
CA LEU A 563 -5.90 -20.92 17.32
C LEU A 563 -5.47 -21.76 16.11
N PRO A 564 -4.23 -22.27 16.03
CA PRO A 564 -3.78 -23.15 14.93
C PRO A 564 -4.73 -24.35 14.70
N PRO A 565 -4.94 -24.78 13.43
CA PRO A 565 -4.12 -24.50 12.26
C PRO A 565 -4.84 -23.59 11.26
N PHE A 566 -4.59 -22.29 11.32
CA PHE A 566 -4.98 -21.41 10.22
C PHE A 566 -3.89 -21.43 9.15
N TYR A 567 -4.11 -22.22 8.09
CA TYR A 567 -3.19 -22.35 6.94
C TYR A 567 -2.98 -21.05 6.16
N ALA A 568 -3.85 -20.05 6.39
CA ALA A 568 -3.74 -18.68 5.87
C ALA A 568 -3.12 -17.68 6.87
N ASN A 569 -2.79 -18.11 8.08
CA ASN A 569 -2.11 -17.31 9.10
C ASN A 569 -0.58 -17.49 8.96
N PRO A 570 0.23 -16.41 8.99
CA PRO A 570 1.70 -16.50 8.93
C PRO A 570 2.34 -17.38 10.03
N ALA A 571 1.62 -17.71 11.11
CA ALA A 571 2.11 -18.53 12.22
C ALA A 571 2.72 -19.88 11.80
N VAL A 572 2.10 -20.64 10.87
CA VAL A 572 2.65 -21.95 10.46
C VAL A 572 3.95 -21.78 9.66
N PRO A 573 4.01 -20.95 8.60
CA PRO A 573 5.28 -20.59 7.95
C PRO A 573 6.33 -19.98 8.88
N GLN A 574 5.94 -19.21 9.91
CA GLN A 574 6.83 -18.65 10.92
C GLN A 574 7.46 -19.73 11.82
N ILE A 575 6.65 -20.67 12.33
CA ILE A 575 7.14 -21.81 13.13
C ILE A 575 8.12 -22.66 12.32
N VAL A 576 7.77 -22.94 11.07
CA VAL A 576 8.61 -23.75 10.17
C VAL A 576 9.89 -23.03 9.77
N ALA A 577 9.85 -21.71 9.53
CA ALA A 577 11.05 -20.92 9.29
C ALA A 577 11.96 -20.90 10.53
N MET A 578 11.41 -20.68 11.73
CA MET A 578 12.15 -20.77 12.99
C MET A 578 12.80 -22.14 13.18
N HIS A 579 12.07 -23.24 12.93
CA HIS A 579 12.63 -24.59 13.03
C HIS A 579 13.76 -24.83 12.00
N ARG A 580 13.57 -24.47 10.72
CA ARG A 580 14.61 -24.59 9.67
C ARG A 580 15.85 -23.73 9.97
N LEU A 581 15.68 -22.56 10.59
CA LEU A 581 16.80 -21.72 11.05
C LEU A 581 17.52 -22.35 12.25
N HIS A 582 16.79 -22.93 13.21
CA HIS A 582 17.38 -23.68 14.32
C HIS A 582 18.09 -24.95 13.85
N GLU A 583 17.53 -25.69 12.89
CA GLU A 583 18.16 -26.84 12.23
C GLU A 583 19.47 -26.45 11.55
N ALA A 584 19.49 -25.33 10.82
CA ALA A 584 20.72 -24.76 10.25
C ALA A 584 21.73 -24.27 11.32
N ALA A 585 21.25 -23.87 12.51
CA ALA A 585 22.08 -23.61 13.69
C ALA A 585 22.44 -24.88 14.49
N GLN A 586 22.00 -26.06 14.04
CA GLN A 586 22.14 -27.37 14.69
C GLN A 586 21.54 -27.43 16.10
N PHE A 587 20.49 -26.64 16.35
CA PHE A 587 19.81 -26.43 17.64
C PHE A 587 20.72 -25.95 18.79
N ARG A 588 21.97 -25.53 18.49
CA ARG A 588 22.92 -25.01 19.47
C ARG A 588 22.83 -23.49 19.60
N ARG A 589 23.08 -22.96 20.81
CA ARG A 589 23.31 -21.52 21.05
C ARG A 589 24.45 -21.00 20.18
N ALA A 590 24.61 -19.69 20.03
CA ALA A 590 25.83 -19.07 19.51
C ALA A 590 26.12 -17.82 20.35
N ARG A 591 27.36 -17.65 20.84
CA ARG A 591 27.76 -16.51 21.69
C ARG A 591 27.94 -15.23 20.89
N ALA A 592 28.33 -15.33 19.62
CA ALA A 592 28.41 -14.19 18.72
C ALA A 592 27.73 -14.47 17.38
N ALA A 593 26.91 -13.53 16.92
CA ALA A 593 26.29 -13.55 15.60
C ALA A 593 26.92 -12.47 14.71
N ILE A 594 27.31 -12.85 13.49
CA ILE A 594 27.81 -11.92 12.45
C ILE A 594 26.76 -11.89 11.35
N VAL A 595 26.19 -10.72 11.05
CA VAL A 595 25.06 -10.59 10.12
C VAL A 595 25.44 -9.70 8.96
N LEU A 596 25.24 -10.18 7.73
CA LEU A 596 25.61 -9.51 6.49
C LEU A 596 24.54 -9.69 5.39
N PRO A 597 24.43 -8.80 4.39
CA PRO A 597 23.43 -8.95 3.34
C PRO A 597 23.76 -10.10 2.39
N ARG A 598 24.91 -10.06 1.72
CA ARG A 598 25.34 -11.04 0.70
C ARG A 598 26.83 -11.33 0.85
N GLY A 599 27.23 -12.59 0.63
CA GLY A 599 28.64 -12.99 0.62
C GLY A 599 29.37 -12.75 -0.72
N ASP A 600 28.82 -11.94 -1.63
CA ASP A 600 29.50 -11.55 -2.88
C ASP A 600 30.12 -10.13 -2.83
N ARG A 601 29.93 -9.40 -1.73
CA ARG A 601 30.63 -8.11 -1.45
C ARG A 601 32.01 -8.38 -0.85
N PRO A 602 33.14 -8.22 -1.58
CA PRO A 602 34.44 -8.71 -1.11
C PRO A 602 34.92 -8.09 0.21
N GLN A 603 34.59 -6.81 0.44
CA GLN A 603 34.93 -6.08 1.67
C GLN A 603 34.10 -6.54 2.88
N ALA A 604 32.78 -6.61 2.76
CA ALA A 604 31.92 -7.13 3.83
C ALA A 604 32.24 -8.60 4.18
N VAL A 605 32.61 -9.39 3.17
CA VAL A 605 33.15 -10.77 3.33
C VAL A 605 34.50 -10.76 4.06
N ALA A 606 35.42 -9.87 3.70
CA ALA A 606 36.70 -9.74 4.39
C ALA A 606 36.51 -9.31 5.85
N ALA A 607 35.65 -8.32 6.13
CA ALA A 607 35.28 -7.92 7.48
C ALA A 607 34.66 -9.08 8.27
N ALA A 608 33.75 -9.85 7.66
CA ALA A 608 33.16 -11.05 8.26
C ALA A 608 34.22 -12.10 8.62
N ARG A 609 35.17 -12.39 7.72
CA ARG A 609 36.29 -13.31 7.97
C ARG A 609 37.21 -12.81 9.09
N ARG A 610 37.61 -11.54 9.06
CA ARG A 610 38.49 -10.92 10.09
C ARG A 610 37.84 -11.00 11.47
N LEU A 611 36.57 -10.61 11.57
CA LEU A 611 35.78 -10.67 12.78
C LEU A 611 35.53 -12.10 13.25
N ALA A 612 35.21 -13.03 12.35
CA ALA A 612 35.02 -14.45 12.70
C ALA A 612 36.31 -15.10 13.21
N ASN A 613 37.46 -14.86 12.55
CA ASN A 613 38.77 -15.35 13.00
C ASN A 613 39.12 -14.83 14.40
N ALA A 614 38.91 -13.54 14.65
CA ALA A 614 39.17 -12.93 15.95
C ALA A 614 38.24 -13.48 17.05
N LEU A 615 36.93 -13.54 16.80
CA LEU A 615 35.96 -14.07 17.76
C LEU A 615 36.15 -15.58 17.99
N ALA A 616 36.64 -16.33 17.00
CA ALA A 616 36.96 -17.76 17.15
C ALA A 616 38.14 -17.99 18.11
N GLY A 617 39.10 -17.05 18.16
CA GLY A 617 40.17 -17.05 19.16
C GLY A 617 39.71 -16.76 20.59
N ILE A 618 38.52 -16.16 20.76
CA ILE A 618 37.95 -15.79 22.07
C ILE A 618 36.93 -16.84 22.56
N TYR A 619 36.05 -17.30 21.68
CA TYR A 619 34.90 -18.16 22.02
C TYR A 619 35.00 -19.60 21.49
N GLY A 620 35.98 -19.89 20.63
CA GLY A 620 35.95 -21.06 19.76
C GLY A 620 35.04 -20.84 18.54
N PRO A 621 35.36 -21.43 17.37
CA PRO A 621 34.61 -21.21 16.13
C PRO A 621 33.19 -21.79 16.19
N GLU A 622 33.01 -22.89 16.93
CA GLU A 622 31.73 -23.58 17.15
C GLU A 622 30.67 -22.69 17.81
N GLU A 623 31.07 -21.77 18.69
CA GLU A 623 30.17 -20.84 19.38
C GLU A 623 29.76 -19.64 18.50
N LEU A 624 30.25 -19.56 17.25
CA LEU A 624 29.92 -18.48 16.31
C LEU A 624 28.83 -18.88 15.32
N VAL A 625 28.06 -17.89 14.85
CA VAL A 625 27.15 -18.05 13.71
C VAL A 625 27.21 -16.86 12.76
N VAL A 626 27.16 -17.12 11.45
CA VAL A 626 27.18 -16.11 10.38
C VAL A 626 25.88 -16.18 9.58
N LEU A 627 25.16 -15.06 9.48
CA LEU A 627 23.80 -14.96 8.93
C LEU A 627 23.77 -14.10 7.66
N CYS A 628 23.54 -14.72 6.50
CA CYS A 628 23.37 -14.02 5.21
C CYS A 628 21.89 -13.66 4.98
N THR A 629 21.53 -12.37 4.96
CA THR A 629 20.11 -11.93 4.96
C THR A 629 19.46 -11.75 3.59
N ASP A 630 20.24 -11.61 2.51
CA ASP A 630 19.75 -11.19 1.19
C ASP A 630 20.11 -12.17 0.05
N ALA A 631 20.96 -13.18 0.30
CA ALA A 631 21.38 -14.21 -0.67
C ALA A 631 20.93 -15.62 -0.26
N ALA A 632 20.62 -16.48 -1.24
CA ALA A 632 20.11 -17.83 -1.00
C ALA A 632 21.21 -18.88 -0.76
N ASP A 633 22.41 -18.65 -1.31
CA ASP A 633 23.44 -19.67 -1.50
C ASP A 633 24.44 -19.74 -0.33
N ARG A 634 24.62 -20.96 0.19
CA ARG A 634 25.54 -21.24 1.31
C ARG A 634 27.00 -20.99 0.94
N ASP A 635 27.39 -21.19 -0.32
CA ASP A 635 28.80 -21.25 -0.74
C ASP A 635 29.50 -19.87 -0.82
N THR A 636 28.84 -18.81 -0.35
CA THR A 636 29.29 -17.42 -0.49
C THR A 636 30.29 -16.95 0.58
N LEU A 637 30.69 -17.79 1.56
CA LEU A 637 31.67 -17.41 2.60
C LEU A 637 32.78 -18.46 2.83
N ASN A 638 33.45 -18.85 1.74
CA ASN A 638 34.73 -19.58 1.82
C ASN A 638 35.72 -18.89 2.77
N GLY A 639 36.51 -19.65 3.53
CA GLY A 639 37.58 -19.11 4.39
C GLY A 639 37.11 -18.49 5.72
N LEU A 640 35.96 -18.91 6.24
CA LEU A 640 35.62 -18.78 7.66
C LEU A 640 36.38 -19.84 8.51
N PRO A 641 36.52 -19.65 9.84
CA PRO A 641 37.03 -20.69 10.74
C PRO A 641 36.28 -22.02 10.60
N ALA A 642 37.01 -23.14 10.59
CA ALA A 642 36.40 -24.48 10.65
C ALA A 642 35.55 -24.62 11.93
N GLY A 643 34.31 -25.08 11.79
CA GLY A 643 33.33 -25.15 12.88
C GLY A 643 32.39 -23.93 13.00
N CYS A 644 32.69 -22.82 12.30
CA CYS A 644 31.82 -21.65 12.26
C CYS A 644 30.53 -21.97 11.48
N ARG A 645 29.36 -21.79 12.11
CA ARG A 645 28.06 -22.13 11.49
C ARG A 645 27.59 -21.01 10.56
N GLN A 646 27.37 -21.32 9.29
CA GLN A 646 26.86 -20.36 8.30
C GLN A 646 25.40 -20.68 7.91
N ILE A 647 24.54 -19.66 7.96
CA ILE A 647 23.10 -19.79 7.70
C ILE A 647 22.66 -18.77 6.65
N GLY A 648 22.17 -19.28 5.51
CA GLY A 648 21.40 -18.48 4.55
C GLY A 648 20.01 -18.18 5.12
N PHE A 649 19.82 -17.01 5.70
CA PHE A 649 18.54 -16.61 6.28
C PHE A 649 17.49 -16.38 5.17
N ALA A 650 17.89 -15.75 4.06
CA ALA A 650 17.00 -15.42 2.95
C ALA A 650 16.27 -16.65 2.37
N SER A 651 17.01 -17.74 2.10
CA SER A 651 16.44 -18.96 1.50
C SER A 651 15.39 -19.64 2.37
N VAL A 652 15.47 -19.51 3.70
CA VAL A 652 14.44 -20.02 4.61
C VAL A 652 13.19 -19.13 4.64
N VAL A 653 13.35 -17.80 4.52
CA VAL A 653 12.25 -16.84 4.74
C VAL A 653 11.63 -16.21 3.48
N ASN A 654 12.11 -16.55 2.28
CA ASN A 654 11.69 -15.92 1.01
C ASN A 654 10.17 -15.95 0.74
N GLY A 655 9.42 -16.90 1.32
CA GLY A 655 7.96 -16.96 1.21
C GLY A 655 7.18 -16.00 2.13
N LEU A 656 7.85 -15.31 3.07
CA LEU A 656 7.19 -14.57 4.15
C LEU A 656 7.00 -13.06 3.86
N PRO A 657 5.92 -12.43 4.36
CA PRO A 657 5.76 -10.98 4.40
C PRO A 657 6.92 -10.28 5.11
N SER A 658 7.22 -9.03 4.74
CA SER A 658 8.37 -8.27 5.28
C SER A 658 8.35 -8.13 6.80
N GLY A 659 7.21 -7.77 7.40
CA GLY A 659 7.07 -7.69 8.86
C GLY A 659 7.26 -9.04 9.55
N THR A 660 6.82 -10.15 8.94
CA THR A 660 7.09 -11.50 9.42
C THR A 660 8.57 -11.87 9.31
N ARG A 661 9.29 -11.40 8.27
CA ARG A 661 10.73 -11.61 8.13
C ARG A 661 11.56 -10.87 9.19
N GLU A 662 11.24 -9.61 9.47
CA GLU A 662 11.85 -8.87 10.59
C GLU A 662 11.58 -9.57 11.92
N ARG A 663 10.34 -10.03 12.15
CA ARG A 663 9.98 -10.76 13.37
C ARG A 663 10.72 -12.09 13.52
N VAL A 664 10.76 -12.93 12.49
CA VAL A 664 11.52 -14.20 12.48
C VAL A 664 13.00 -13.95 12.70
N PHE A 665 13.58 -12.91 12.10
CA PHE A 665 14.98 -12.54 12.31
C PHE A 665 15.26 -12.20 13.79
N VAL A 666 14.41 -11.39 14.42
CA VAL A 666 14.57 -10.98 15.83
C VAL A 666 14.32 -12.12 16.81
N GLU A 667 13.28 -12.94 16.57
CA GLU A 667 13.00 -14.13 17.38
C GLU A 667 14.15 -15.14 17.28
N PHE A 668 14.67 -15.39 16.08
CA PHE A 668 15.82 -16.27 15.86
C PHE A 668 17.10 -15.73 16.51
N LEU A 669 17.43 -14.46 16.31
CA LEU A 669 18.63 -13.84 16.90
C LEU A 669 18.61 -13.87 18.44
N ARG A 670 17.45 -13.70 19.07
CA ARG A 670 17.26 -13.89 20.52
C ARG A 670 17.35 -15.35 20.95
N SER A 671 16.77 -16.26 20.16
CA SER A 671 16.76 -17.70 20.47
C SER A 671 18.16 -18.33 20.49
N LEU A 672 19.10 -17.79 19.70
CA LEU A 672 20.51 -18.17 19.69
C LEU A 672 21.25 -17.84 21.01
N ARG A 673 20.70 -16.96 21.86
CA ARG A 673 21.31 -16.48 23.11
C ARG A 673 22.73 -15.92 22.93
N ALA A 674 22.88 -15.00 21.96
CA ALA A 674 24.16 -14.36 21.68
C ALA A 674 24.50 -13.25 22.69
N ASP A 675 25.72 -13.27 23.22
CA ASP A 675 26.29 -12.21 24.05
C ASP A 675 26.52 -10.93 23.24
N MET A 676 26.64 -11.05 21.91
CA MET A 676 26.88 -9.97 20.95
C MET A 676 26.38 -10.30 19.54
N ALA A 677 25.98 -9.27 18.79
CA ALA A 677 25.61 -9.39 17.38
C ALA A 677 26.13 -8.19 16.57
N PHE A 678 26.88 -8.49 15.50
CA PHE A 678 27.50 -7.50 14.61
C PHE A 678 26.72 -7.34 13.32
N ASN A 679 26.50 -6.10 12.90
CA ASN A 679 25.76 -5.76 11.69
C ASN A 679 26.70 -5.24 10.59
N LEU A 680 27.20 -6.15 9.76
CA LEU A 680 27.98 -5.86 8.55
C LEU A 680 27.02 -5.50 7.41
N GLU A 681 26.49 -4.28 7.42
CA GLU A 681 25.62 -3.70 6.38
C GLU A 681 24.23 -4.35 6.18
N SER A 682 23.80 -5.33 6.99
CA SER A 682 22.50 -5.98 6.77
C SER A 682 21.34 -4.99 6.93
N ARG A 683 20.65 -4.72 5.81
CA ARG A 683 19.46 -3.85 5.77
C ARG A 683 18.33 -4.40 6.63
N LEU A 684 18.18 -5.73 6.68
CA LEU A 684 17.21 -6.40 7.52
C LEU A 684 17.48 -6.16 9.01
N PHE A 685 18.74 -6.27 9.43
CA PHE A 685 19.12 -6.06 10.83
C PHE A 685 18.99 -4.58 11.22
N TRP A 686 19.47 -3.64 10.38
CA TRP A 686 19.30 -2.20 10.61
C TRP A 686 17.82 -1.78 10.72
N ASN A 687 16.93 -2.33 9.89
CA ASN A 687 15.49 -2.09 10.01
C ASN A 687 14.91 -2.72 11.28
N SER A 688 15.33 -3.94 11.61
CA SER A 688 14.91 -4.65 12.83
C SER A 688 15.33 -3.89 14.11
N MET A 689 16.51 -3.25 14.12
CA MET A 689 16.96 -2.40 15.23
C MET A 689 16.04 -1.19 15.47
N ARG A 690 15.43 -0.60 14.43
CA ARG A 690 14.48 0.52 14.59
C ARG A 690 13.22 0.10 15.36
N THR A 691 12.71 -1.11 15.11
CA THR A 691 11.44 -1.60 15.67
C THR A 691 11.64 -2.36 16.99
N TYR A 692 12.67 -3.20 17.07
CA TYR A 692 12.91 -4.15 18.16
C TYR A 692 14.22 -3.90 18.91
N GLY A 693 15.00 -2.87 18.55
CA GLY A 693 16.37 -2.67 19.01
C GLY A 693 16.54 -2.56 20.53
N LYS A 694 15.62 -1.89 21.23
CA LYS A 694 15.64 -1.86 22.71
C LYS A 694 15.48 -3.25 23.33
N ALA A 695 14.60 -4.08 22.76
CA ALA A 695 14.39 -5.46 23.23
C ALA A 695 15.58 -6.36 22.89
N LEU A 696 16.22 -6.17 21.72
CA LEU A 696 17.47 -6.85 21.38
C LEU A 696 18.60 -6.45 22.35
N ALA A 697 18.86 -5.15 22.49
CA ALA A 697 19.92 -4.58 23.33
C ALA A 697 19.82 -4.96 24.82
N SER A 698 18.61 -5.21 25.33
CA SER A 698 18.39 -5.73 26.70
C SER A 698 18.92 -7.15 26.94
N SER A 699 19.44 -7.83 25.90
CA SER A 699 19.86 -9.23 25.95
C SER A 699 21.07 -9.58 25.06
N ILE A 700 21.46 -8.71 24.14
CA ILE A 700 22.52 -8.92 23.14
C ILE A 700 23.27 -7.61 22.96
N ARG A 701 24.61 -7.60 23.07
CA ARG A 701 25.41 -6.41 22.74
C ARG A 701 25.38 -6.16 21.23
N LEU A 702 24.66 -5.14 20.79
CA LEU A 702 24.53 -4.79 19.38
C LEU A 702 25.72 -3.95 18.91
N TYR A 703 26.37 -4.38 17.84
CA TYR A 703 27.45 -3.65 17.19
C TYR A 703 27.04 -3.25 15.76
N GLY A 704 27.04 -1.94 15.49
CA GLY A 704 26.80 -1.41 14.15
C GLY A 704 28.14 -1.26 13.42
N CYS A 705 28.32 -1.93 12.29
CA CYS A 705 29.55 -1.80 11.51
C CYS A 705 29.31 -0.88 10.31
N LEU A 706 30.13 0.17 10.20
CA LEU A 706 30.12 1.15 9.12
C LEU A 706 31.39 0.96 8.30
N PHE A 707 31.30 0.07 7.31
CA PHE A 707 32.26 -0.09 6.22
C PHE A 707 31.67 0.50 4.94
N HIS A 708 32.54 0.95 4.04
CA HIS A 708 32.21 1.40 2.68
C HIS A 708 31.00 2.34 2.58
N ASN A 709 31.07 3.46 3.31
CA ASN A 709 30.31 4.64 2.95
C ASN A 709 30.90 5.23 1.66
N GLU A 710 30.09 5.82 0.78
CA GLU A 710 30.55 6.41 -0.48
C GLU A 710 30.32 7.93 -0.44
N GLN A 711 31.36 8.76 -0.57
CA GLN A 711 31.13 10.17 -0.89
C GLN A 711 30.56 10.28 -2.31
N ASP A 712 29.48 11.04 -2.46
CA ASP A 712 29.01 11.43 -3.79
C ASP A 712 29.92 12.49 -4.43
N ALA A 713 29.61 12.89 -5.67
CA ALA A 713 30.34 13.93 -6.39
C ALA A 713 30.23 15.35 -5.77
N GLN A 714 29.57 15.49 -4.62
CA GLN A 714 29.47 16.71 -3.81
C GLN A 714 30.20 16.55 -2.46
N GLY A 715 30.90 15.44 -2.21
CA GLY A 715 31.59 15.13 -0.95
C GLY A 715 30.67 14.63 0.17
N LEU A 716 29.38 14.42 -0.10
CA LEU A 716 28.42 13.96 0.92
C LEU A 716 28.44 12.43 0.97
N TRP A 717 28.93 11.88 2.09
CA TRP A 717 28.84 10.44 2.33
C TRP A 717 27.40 9.93 2.31
N ARG A 718 27.14 8.97 1.43
CA ARG A 718 25.91 8.18 1.32
C ARG A 718 26.20 6.77 1.79
N GLY A 719 25.28 6.21 2.58
CA GLY A 719 25.42 4.85 3.09
C GLY A 719 24.20 4.47 3.92
N PHE A 720 23.66 3.26 3.70
CA PHE A 720 22.46 2.80 4.41
C PHE A 720 22.71 2.67 5.93
N ALA A 721 23.95 2.42 6.34
CA ALA A 721 24.35 2.42 7.74
C ALA A 721 24.40 3.84 8.33
N LEU A 722 24.97 4.82 7.63
CA LEU A 722 24.97 6.24 8.04
C LEU A 722 23.54 6.78 8.25
N GLU A 723 22.59 6.49 7.35
CA GLU A 723 21.19 6.92 7.52
C GLU A 723 20.49 6.31 8.77
N ARG A 724 21.11 5.32 9.42
CA ARG A 724 20.55 4.59 10.58
C ARG A 724 21.38 4.80 11.85
N PHE A 725 22.66 5.15 11.74
CA PHE A 725 23.58 5.45 12.84
C PHE A 725 22.94 6.34 13.90
N TYR A 726 22.55 7.58 13.56
CA TYR A 726 21.94 8.53 14.50
C TYR A 726 20.67 7.98 15.18
N ARG A 727 19.87 7.19 14.47
CA ARG A 727 18.61 6.60 14.98
C ARG A 727 18.81 5.31 15.78
N THR A 728 20.04 4.85 15.97
CA THR A 728 20.38 3.58 16.64
C THR A 728 21.54 3.66 17.62
N PHE A 729 22.35 4.73 17.60
CA PHE A 729 23.57 4.87 18.42
C PHE A 729 23.36 4.60 19.92
N ASP A 730 22.23 5.04 20.49
CA ASP A 730 21.88 4.80 21.90
C ASP A 730 21.81 3.31 22.27
N ILE A 731 21.23 2.49 21.38
CA ILE A 731 21.01 1.04 21.60
C ILE A 731 22.18 0.16 21.15
N LEU A 732 23.21 0.74 20.53
CA LEU A 732 24.44 0.04 20.19
C LEU A 732 25.39 0.00 21.39
N ALA A 733 25.97 -1.16 21.65
CA ALA A 733 27.06 -1.35 22.61
C ALA A 733 28.38 -0.78 22.07
N GLY A 734 28.55 -0.76 20.74
CA GLY A 734 29.65 -0.12 20.05
C GLY A 734 29.37 0.06 18.57
N VAL A 735 30.20 0.88 17.92
CA VAL A 735 30.21 1.11 16.48
C VAL A 735 31.60 0.79 15.95
N VAL A 736 31.66 -0.07 14.94
CA VAL A 736 32.90 -0.43 14.26
C VAL A 736 33.04 0.45 13.02
N ALA A 737 34.06 1.31 13.00
CA ALA A 737 34.46 2.09 11.83
C ALA A 737 35.57 1.37 11.03
N GLU A 738 35.76 1.80 9.78
CA GLU A 738 36.80 1.28 8.88
C GLU A 738 38.20 1.81 9.24
N ASP A 739 38.31 3.09 9.56
CA ASP A 739 39.53 3.80 9.98
C ASP A 739 39.20 4.93 10.97
N ASP A 740 40.23 5.55 11.54
CA ASP A 740 40.08 6.65 12.52
C ASP A 740 39.53 7.95 11.90
N ALA A 741 39.72 8.19 10.59
CA ALA A 741 39.19 9.37 9.92
C ALA A 741 37.64 9.32 9.83
N LEU A 742 37.08 8.13 9.60
CA LEU A 742 35.64 7.90 9.71
C LEU A 742 35.14 8.03 11.16
N ILE A 743 35.97 7.74 12.18
CA ILE A 743 35.59 7.99 13.59
C ILE A 743 35.46 9.48 13.84
N ASP A 744 36.50 10.28 13.52
CA ASP A 744 36.49 11.73 13.71
C ASP A 744 35.33 12.40 12.97
N GLU A 745 35.03 11.96 11.75
CA GLU A 745 33.87 12.46 11.03
C GLU A 745 32.54 12.01 11.66
N LEU A 746 32.38 10.76 12.09
CA LEU A 746 31.15 10.33 12.79
C LEU A 746 30.91 11.13 14.07
N VAL A 747 31.98 11.43 14.82
CA VAL A 747 31.92 12.26 16.03
C VAL A 747 31.50 13.68 15.71
N SER A 748 32.13 14.31 14.71
CA SER A 748 31.85 15.67 14.27
C SER A 748 30.45 15.81 13.66
N ARG A 749 30.16 15.05 12.59
CA ARG A 749 28.92 15.10 11.77
C ARG A 749 27.65 14.88 12.57
N TYR A 750 27.69 14.01 13.58
CA TYR A 750 26.54 13.69 14.44
C TYR A 750 26.63 14.29 15.85
N SER A 751 27.65 15.13 16.11
CA SER A 751 27.89 15.79 17.41
C SER A 751 27.87 14.80 18.58
N VAL A 752 28.59 13.68 18.44
CA VAL A 752 28.60 12.59 19.43
C VAL A 752 29.14 13.11 20.76
N PRO A 753 28.39 12.97 21.88
CA PRO A 753 28.83 13.49 23.17
C PRO A 753 30.21 12.94 23.57
N PRO A 754 31.14 13.74 24.13
CA PRO A 754 32.49 13.29 24.48
C PRO A 754 32.50 12.02 25.36
N GLY A 755 31.57 11.93 26.31
CA GLY A 755 31.39 10.74 27.17
C GLY A 755 30.89 9.47 26.45
N GLN A 756 30.54 9.55 25.17
CA GLN A 756 30.07 8.43 24.33
C GLN A 756 30.97 8.15 23.12
N VAL A 757 31.96 9.00 22.81
CA VAL A 757 32.92 8.79 21.70
C VAL A 757 33.59 7.42 21.79
N HIS A 758 33.89 6.94 23.01
CA HIS A 758 34.47 5.62 23.28
C HIS A 758 33.65 4.42 22.74
N LYS A 759 32.38 4.61 22.36
CA LYS A 759 31.60 3.57 21.67
C LYS A 759 32.08 3.34 20.24
N ILE A 760 32.67 4.32 19.60
CA ILE A 760 33.10 4.28 18.20
C ILE A 760 34.59 3.93 18.16
N SER A 761 34.95 2.85 17.46
CA SER A 761 36.34 2.41 17.37
C SER A 761 36.58 1.57 16.10
N THR A 762 37.84 1.38 15.74
CA THR A 762 38.26 0.44 14.69
C THR A 762 37.95 -1.01 15.10
N LEU A 763 37.97 -1.92 14.12
CA LEU A 763 37.69 -3.35 14.34
C LEU A 763 38.67 -3.98 15.34
N GLU A 764 39.95 -3.62 15.25
CA GLU A 764 41.05 -4.05 16.11
C GLU A 764 40.83 -3.62 17.56
N ASN A 765 40.49 -2.34 17.77
CA ASN A 765 40.22 -1.79 19.10
C ASN A 765 38.94 -2.40 19.70
N THR A 766 37.90 -2.62 18.88
CA THR A 766 36.67 -3.32 19.29
C THR A 766 36.98 -4.76 19.77
N ILE A 767 37.77 -5.51 19.00
CA ILE A 767 38.20 -6.88 19.35
C ILE A 767 39.02 -6.88 20.64
N SER A 768 40.00 -5.98 20.76
CA SER A 768 40.86 -5.86 21.94
C SER A 768 40.06 -5.58 23.21
N ALA A 769 39.10 -4.66 23.15
CA ALA A 769 38.19 -4.36 24.26
C ALA A 769 37.32 -5.57 24.65
N ILE A 770 36.84 -6.35 23.68
CA ILE A 770 36.07 -7.59 23.93
C ILE A 770 36.95 -8.65 24.61
N SER A 771 38.16 -8.90 24.10
CA SER A 771 39.11 -9.85 24.70
C SER A 771 39.47 -9.48 26.13
N LYS A 772 39.74 -8.19 26.39
CA LYS A 772 40.01 -7.71 27.76
C LYS A 772 38.80 -7.89 28.67
N SER A 773 37.61 -7.46 28.22
CA SER A 773 36.34 -7.63 28.95
C SER A 773 35.99 -9.10 29.22
N MET A 774 36.49 -10.05 28.43
CA MET A 774 36.38 -11.49 28.71
C MET A 774 37.32 -11.91 29.86
N ASN A 775 38.60 -11.59 29.77
CA ASN A 775 39.59 -11.96 30.79
C ASN A 775 39.25 -11.36 32.17
N ASP A 776 38.84 -10.09 32.20
CA ASP A 776 38.44 -9.37 33.42
C ASP A 776 37.17 -9.98 34.10
N ASN A 777 36.39 -10.80 33.37
CA ASN A 777 35.23 -11.55 33.89
C ASN A 777 35.53 -13.03 34.19
N VAL A 778 36.68 -13.57 33.79
CA VAL A 778 37.13 -14.93 34.15
C VAL A 778 37.89 -14.94 35.48
N GLY A 779 38.40 -13.78 35.92
CA GLY A 779 39.00 -13.57 37.23
C GLY A 779 38.03 -13.11 38.34
N ARG A 780 36.74 -13.49 38.26
CA ARG A 780 35.69 -13.11 39.23
C ARG A 780 34.78 -14.29 39.58
#